data_AF-A0A8X7X3E0-F1
#
_entry.id   AF-A0A8X7X3E0-F1
#
_cell.length_a   1.000
_cell.length_b   1.000
_cell.length_c   1.000
_cell.angle_alpha   90.00
_cell.angle_beta   90.00
_cell.angle_gamma   90.00
#
_symmetry.space_group_name_H-M   'P 1'
#
loop_
_entity.id
_entity.type
_entity.pdbx_description
1 polymer ?
#
loop_
_entity_poly.entity_id
_entity_poly.type
_entity_poly.pdbx_seq_one_letter_code
_entity_poly.pdbx_strand_id
1 'polypeptide(L)'
;MEKFGMNFGGGPSKKELLDIIEGQKKQLTQYQTRFKDVVRAYKSLLKEKEALEASLKVLTVSQEADLHLQNEKCQTVSAANRLLPDAGDDKSSVHSEDSLGTAASADTATSLTSNSTKGEANDEDRNLVDIMTTDPSQKFEESNGSESGVSCSSGEQQATGEIDKRILQMKTQLSILTNSLATVAQEKSRMEASFQADRKKMKQELDELNEKLEEEKRKYESEIKYLQDQLAEAKARVITQQHERAQEQGDHAIMLRELQQLLQEERASRQDAELKLEEIREETASKISAVDLTVHYESQIKQLSKEMDEVRRKLQTTEEERNRPDPRVGEMQQQISDLKLHFQLQLQSEMKKVAQAEEQLKQHAQKEEERIASLEGQVSELSELLGSYEKAKQKDQQTIQKLRDRILQLDMENKTLAIAATIRSSVDLTIDESNLDVNVLKDKIEKLKKLLVLATQKSPQSFDFEKQCDLDLTDSTELSDGEKASVIYYQQELKQLKEEFERYKMRAQVVLKNKTSKDGNITKELEDTREQLSELKEKYILLRLSCDEMENNHKQELEAKQQYITNLQQTHKQDLEKLQAGYRERSLKLEEELHKQRDRTLALLAEKDQELDRLKSISFSYTLSGLKSTSENNIILEREVADKEISDDSTQDIIAEALKLAGPNEPTLLLYAEQLARKEVEIISLRKQKHRLEGDFHQLQDKFVATREQYEEELSVLKDQLQKSDRDLSREGANLEYLKNIIYKYLTLQDFFGRQQTLTAILTILHFSPQEKQAVMKLQGSSWWGSGSR
;
A
#
# COMPACT_ATOMS: atom_id res chain seq x y z
N MET A 1 -8.57 34.07 -41.88
CA MET A 1 -9.06 33.29 -40.70
C MET A 1 -10.39 33.87 -40.18
N GLU A 2 -11.09 34.72 -40.95
CA GLU A 2 -12.29 35.46 -40.49
C GLU A 2 -13.57 34.63 -40.32
N LYS A 3 -13.51 33.29 -40.42
CA LYS A 3 -14.69 32.43 -40.20
C LYS A 3 -15.03 32.18 -38.74
N PHE A 4 -14.22 32.69 -37.80
CA PHE A 4 -14.57 32.78 -36.39
C PHE A 4 -14.81 34.24 -36.04
N GLY A 5 -16.03 34.56 -35.59
CA GLY A 5 -16.47 35.92 -35.22
C GLY A 5 -15.86 36.44 -33.92
N MET A 6 -14.56 36.22 -33.71
CA MET A 6 -13.80 36.80 -32.61
C MET A 6 -13.48 38.25 -32.95
N ASN A 7 -14.46 39.12 -32.71
CA ASN A 7 -14.17 40.52 -32.48
C ASN A 7 -13.21 40.58 -31.28
N PHE A 8 -11.91 40.79 -31.55
CA PHE A 8 -11.01 41.30 -30.52
C PHE A 8 -11.55 42.67 -30.12
N GLY A 9 -12.37 42.68 -29.06
CA GLY A 9 -12.91 43.90 -28.51
C GLY A 9 -11.76 44.82 -28.17
N GLY A 10 -11.67 45.95 -28.88
CA GLY A 10 -10.68 46.97 -28.55
C GLY A 10 -10.85 47.33 -27.08
N GLY A 11 -9.81 47.10 -26.28
CA GLY A 11 -9.82 47.51 -24.88
C GLY A 11 -10.17 48.99 -24.77
N PRO A 12 -10.83 49.41 -23.67
CA PRO A 12 -11.36 50.78 -23.53
C PRO A 12 -10.30 51.79 -23.94
N SER A 13 -10.66 52.72 -24.82
CA SER A 13 -9.66 53.52 -25.53
C SER A 13 -8.78 54.28 -24.52
N LYS A 14 -7.57 54.67 -24.94
CA LYS A 14 -6.67 55.46 -24.08
C LYS A 14 -7.36 56.72 -23.52
N LYS A 15 -8.38 57.24 -24.21
CA LYS A 15 -9.23 58.33 -23.72
C LYS A 15 -10.22 57.86 -22.65
N GLU A 16 -11.00 56.81 -22.89
CA GLU A 16 -11.92 56.24 -21.87
C GLU A 16 -11.19 55.85 -20.59
N LEU A 17 -10.00 55.26 -20.69
CA LEU A 17 -9.16 54.94 -19.52
C LEU A 17 -8.75 56.20 -18.74
N LEU A 18 -8.44 57.31 -19.43
CA LEU A 18 -8.13 58.59 -18.78
C LEU A 18 -9.39 59.22 -18.15
N ASP A 19 -10.53 59.19 -18.85
CA ASP A 19 -11.81 59.70 -18.34
C ASP A 19 -12.29 58.91 -17.10
N ILE A 20 -12.08 57.57 -17.09
CA ILE A 20 -12.32 56.70 -15.91
C ILE A 20 -11.37 57.04 -14.77
N ILE A 21 -10.06 57.22 -15.03
CA ILE A 21 -9.08 57.61 -14.01
C ILE A 21 -9.41 59.00 -13.43
N GLU A 22 -9.87 59.94 -14.24
CA GLU A 22 -10.29 61.27 -13.74
C GLU A 22 -11.60 61.19 -12.92
N GLY A 23 -12.55 60.34 -13.34
CA GLY A 23 -13.75 60.01 -12.55
C GLY A 23 -13.40 59.40 -11.20
N GLN A 24 -12.50 58.42 -11.17
CA GLN A 24 -12.00 57.79 -9.94
C GLN A 24 -11.27 58.79 -9.03
N LYS A 25 -10.44 59.69 -9.59
CA LYS A 25 -9.80 60.78 -8.83
C LYS A 25 -10.83 61.73 -8.21
N LYS A 26 -11.89 62.09 -8.94
CA LYS A 26 -12.98 62.94 -8.43
C LYS A 26 -13.74 62.24 -7.29
N GLN A 27 -14.06 60.95 -7.44
CA GLN A 27 -14.68 60.14 -6.38
C GLN A 27 -13.77 60.02 -5.14
N LEU A 28 -12.48 59.70 -5.33
CA LEU A 28 -11.51 59.60 -4.23
C LEU A 28 -11.38 60.92 -3.47
N THR A 29 -11.40 62.06 -4.16
CA THR A 29 -11.39 63.40 -3.54
C THR A 29 -12.66 63.64 -2.72
N GLN A 30 -13.84 63.26 -3.23
CA GLN A 30 -15.11 63.37 -2.49
C GLN A 30 -15.11 62.48 -1.24
N TYR A 31 -14.63 61.24 -1.33
CA TYR A 31 -14.48 60.36 -0.17
C TYR A 31 -13.45 60.90 0.83
N GLN A 32 -12.33 61.48 0.38
CA GLN A 32 -11.35 62.09 1.27
C GLN A 32 -11.93 63.28 2.05
N THR A 33 -12.74 64.13 1.40
CA THR A 33 -13.43 65.23 2.09
C THR A 33 -14.46 64.70 3.08
N ARG A 34 -15.34 63.78 2.68
CA ARG A 34 -16.31 63.14 3.59
C ARG A 34 -15.63 62.47 4.78
N PHE A 35 -14.49 61.81 4.59
CA PHE A 35 -13.73 61.20 5.68
C PHE A 35 -13.11 62.24 6.63
N LYS A 36 -12.58 63.36 6.10
CA LYS A 36 -12.14 64.50 6.93
C LYS A 36 -13.29 65.10 7.74
N ASP A 37 -14.49 65.16 7.17
CA ASP A 37 -15.69 65.66 7.85
C ASP A 37 -16.16 64.69 8.94
N VAL A 38 -16.20 63.39 8.67
CA VAL A 38 -16.51 62.35 9.68
C VAL A 38 -15.47 62.34 10.81
N VAL A 39 -14.17 62.45 10.51
CA VAL A 39 -13.12 62.55 11.54
C VAL A 39 -13.24 63.85 12.36
N ARG A 40 -13.70 64.96 11.76
CA ARG A 40 -13.98 66.20 12.49
C ARG A 40 -15.21 66.06 13.39
N ALA A 41 -16.29 65.45 12.90
CA ALA A 41 -17.49 65.16 13.69
C ALA A 41 -17.19 64.22 14.86
N TYR A 42 -16.44 63.13 14.62
CA TYR A 42 -15.99 62.21 15.67
C TYR A 42 -15.13 62.92 16.74
N LYS A 43 -14.24 63.83 16.34
CA LYS A 43 -13.46 64.66 17.29
C LYS A 43 -14.30 65.71 18.03
N SER A 44 -15.47 66.11 17.52
CA SER A 44 -16.42 66.94 18.26
C SER A 44 -17.16 66.08 19.29
N LEU A 45 -17.77 64.98 18.84
CA LEU A 45 -18.50 64.02 19.66
C LEU A 45 -17.65 63.46 20.82
N LEU A 46 -16.35 63.23 20.59
CA LEU A 46 -15.44 62.75 21.64
C LEU A 46 -15.20 63.83 22.71
N LYS A 47 -15.07 65.11 22.34
CA LYS A 47 -15.00 66.23 23.30
C LYS A 47 -16.33 66.47 24.01
N GLU A 48 -17.45 66.30 23.31
CA GLU A 48 -18.79 66.38 23.89
C GLU A 48 -19.01 65.25 24.90
N LYS A 49 -18.53 64.04 24.61
CA LYS A 49 -18.47 62.92 25.57
C LYS A 49 -17.59 63.25 26.77
N GLU A 50 -16.37 63.76 26.58
CA GLU A 50 -15.48 64.16 27.69
C GLU A 50 -16.13 65.24 28.57
N ALA A 51 -16.82 66.22 27.98
CA ALA A 51 -17.56 67.25 28.71
C ALA A 51 -18.79 66.70 29.46
N LEU A 52 -19.51 65.73 28.88
CA LEU A 52 -20.62 65.04 29.52
C LEU A 52 -20.16 64.13 30.67
N GLU A 53 -19.05 63.40 30.50
CA GLU A 53 -18.46 62.58 31.57
C GLU A 53 -17.92 63.44 32.73
N ALA A 54 -17.32 64.59 32.43
CA ALA A 54 -16.95 65.57 33.45
C ALA A 54 -18.18 66.14 34.19
N SER A 55 -19.24 66.49 33.45
CA SER A 55 -20.50 67.01 34.03
C SER A 55 -21.21 65.96 34.89
N LEU A 56 -21.28 64.71 34.42
CA LEU A 56 -21.86 63.58 35.14
C LEU A 56 -21.06 63.31 36.43
N LYS A 57 -19.73 63.34 36.38
CA LYS A 57 -18.87 63.19 37.56
C LYS A 57 -19.11 64.29 38.61
N VAL A 58 -19.32 65.55 38.19
CA VAL A 58 -19.70 66.66 39.10
C VAL A 58 -21.09 66.42 39.71
N LEU A 59 -22.06 65.95 38.92
CA LEU A 59 -23.41 65.62 39.41
C LEU A 59 -23.38 64.44 40.41
N THR A 60 -22.60 63.38 40.14
CA THR A 60 -22.44 62.25 41.06
C THR A 60 -21.84 62.69 42.39
N VAL A 61 -20.76 63.46 42.39
CA VAL A 61 -20.14 64.00 43.62
C VAL A 61 -21.10 64.93 44.38
N SER A 62 -21.94 65.69 43.67
CA SER A 62 -22.98 66.53 44.29
C SER A 62 -24.08 65.68 44.95
N GLN A 63 -24.51 64.61 44.28
CA GLN A 63 -25.53 63.70 44.78
C GLN A 63 -25.04 62.85 45.97
N GLU A 64 -23.76 62.45 45.97
CA GLU A 64 -23.10 61.80 47.12
C GLU A 64 -23.02 62.74 48.33
N ALA A 65 -22.75 64.04 48.12
CA ALA A 65 -22.76 65.04 49.19
C ALA A 65 -24.17 65.27 49.77
N ASP A 66 -25.20 65.40 48.93
CA ASP A 66 -26.60 65.55 49.38
C ASP A 66 -27.09 64.31 50.16
N LEU A 67 -26.71 63.11 49.73
CA LEU A 67 -27.00 61.86 50.46
C LEU A 67 -26.30 61.82 51.83
N HIS A 68 -25.06 62.32 51.93
CA HIS A 68 -24.36 62.41 53.22
C HIS A 68 -25.08 63.37 54.20
N LEU A 69 -25.64 64.48 53.70
CA LEU A 69 -26.46 65.42 54.50
C LEU A 69 -27.85 64.87 54.89
N GLN A 70 -28.38 63.86 54.17
CA GLN A 70 -29.58 63.14 54.58
C GLN A 70 -29.31 62.08 55.65
N ASN A 71 -28.21 61.34 55.52
CA ASN A 71 -27.93 60.20 56.40
C ASN A 71 -27.67 60.62 57.87
N GLU A 72 -27.01 61.76 58.09
CA GLU A 72 -26.79 62.33 59.44
C GLU A 72 -28.08 62.75 60.16
N LYS A 73 -29.20 62.93 59.46
CA LYS A 73 -30.48 63.36 60.05
C LYS A 73 -31.43 62.21 60.43
N CYS A 74 -31.06 60.95 60.14
CA CYS A 74 -31.98 59.82 60.23
C CYS A 74 -31.67 58.80 61.36
N GLN A 75 -30.75 59.10 62.28
CA GLN A 75 -30.42 58.22 63.43
C GLN A 75 -31.21 58.52 64.72
N THR A 76 -32.25 59.35 64.65
CA THR A 76 -33.21 59.56 65.75
C THR A 76 -34.64 59.23 65.30
N VAL A 77 -35.36 58.46 66.12
CA VAL A 77 -36.79 58.06 65.97
C VAL A 77 -37.08 56.98 64.91
N SER A 78 -36.97 55.70 65.29
CA SER A 78 -37.69 54.58 64.62
C SER A 78 -37.70 53.24 65.40
N ALA A 79 -37.81 53.28 66.73
CA ALA A 79 -37.86 52.08 67.58
C ALA A 79 -39.30 51.69 68.02
N ALA A 80 -40.15 51.24 67.09
CA ALA A 80 -41.49 50.73 67.40
C ALA A 80 -42.04 49.77 66.32
N ASN A 81 -42.69 48.67 66.75
CA ASN A 81 -43.48 47.67 65.97
C ASN A 81 -42.74 46.98 64.80
N ARG A 82 -42.54 45.66 64.72
CA ARG A 82 -43.20 44.44 65.25
C ARG A 82 -44.64 44.20 64.74
N LEU A 83 -44.80 43.31 63.76
CA LEU A 83 -45.59 42.05 63.84
C LEU A 83 -45.37 41.14 62.60
N LEU A 84 -45.88 39.91 62.67
CA LEU A 84 -45.71 38.71 61.80
C LEU A 84 -47.10 38.09 61.48
N PRO A 85 -47.28 37.01 60.69
CA PRO A 85 -46.51 36.38 59.59
C PRO A 85 -47.40 36.24 58.29
N ASP A 86 -47.11 35.47 57.21
CA ASP A 86 -47.24 33.99 57.09
C ASP A 86 -47.00 33.46 55.63
N ALA A 87 -46.73 32.15 55.51
CA ALA A 87 -46.84 31.20 54.38
C ALA A 87 -46.31 31.53 52.95
N GLY A 88 -45.43 30.66 52.42
CA GLY A 88 -45.05 30.65 50.99
C GLY A 88 -43.85 29.77 50.60
N ASP A 89 -43.90 28.45 50.78
CA ASP A 89 -42.89 27.52 50.24
C ASP A 89 -42.97 27.41 48.70
N ASP A 90 -41.85 27.50 47.97
CA ASP A 90 -41.23 26.29 47.37
C ASP A 90 -39.82 26.47 46.72
N LYS A 91 -38.94 25.49 46.99
CA LYS A 91 -37.83 24.94 46.16
C LYS A 91 -36.97 25.86 45.25
N SER A 92 -35.77 26.23 45.72
CA SER A 92 -34.43 26.07 45.07
C SER A 92 -33.38 26.93 45.82
N SER A 93 -32.18 26.51 46.23
CA SER A 93 -31.16 25.56 45.71
C SER A 93 -30.50 26.08 44.41
N VAL A 94 -29.23 26.53 44.37
CA VAL A 94 -28.04 26.22 45.20
C VAL A 94 -27.23 27.49 45.50
N HIS A 95 -26.31 27.42 46.46
CA HIS A 95 -25.34 28.45 46.88
C HIS A 95 -24.79 29.38 45.78
N SER A 96 -24.72 30.67 46.11
CA SER A 96 -23.78 31.63 45.53
C SER A 96 -23.15 32.46 46.65
N GLU A 97 -22.02 31.99 47.19
CA GLU A 97 -21.24 32.76 48.16
C GLU A 97 -20.25 33.70 47.44
N ASP A 98 -20.42 34.99 47.74
CA ASP A 98 -19.40 36.03 47.93
C ASP A 98 -18.01 35.49 48.41
N SER A 99 -16.85 36.16 48.22
CA SER A 99 -16.53 37.41 47.50
C SER A 99 -15.00 37.66 47.46
N LEU A 100 -14.63 38.92 47.14
CA LEU A 100 -13.38 39.65 47.48
C LEU A 100 -12.17 39.57 46.52
N GLY A 101 -11.63 40.77 46.22
CA GLY A 101 -10.33 41.00 45.57
C GLY A 101 -10.48 41.65 44.18
N THR A 102 -10.82 42.93 44.01
CA THR A 102 -10.63 44.13 44.87
C THR A 102 -9.17 44.56 45.07
N ALA A 103 -8.57 45.14 44.03
CA ALA A 103 -7.57 46.25 44.10
C ALA A 103 -7.23 46.67 42.66
N ALA A 104 -7.76 47.78 42.14
CA ALA A 104 -7.19 49.13 42.25
C ALA A 104 -5.92 49.33 41.38
N SER A 105 -6.06 50.13 40.33
CA SER A 105 -4.95 50.69 39.53
C SER A 105 -5.22 52.15 39.23
N ALA A 106 -4.91 53.01 40.19
CA ALA A 106 -4.93 54.45 40.04
C ALA A 106 -3.80 55.04 40.91
N ASP A 107 -2.73 55.49 40.27
CA ASP A 107 -2.06 56.79 40.50
C ASP A 107 -0.80 56.87 39.60
N THR A 108 -0.69 57.86 38.70
CA THR A 108 -0.15 59.23 38.89
C THR A 108 1.34 59.27 39.28
N ALA A 109 2.20 60.13 38.72
CA ALA A 109 2.03 61.13 37.66
C ALA A 109 3.37 61.45 36.95
N THR A 110 3.34 62.42 36.04
CA THR A 110 4.49 63.18 35.47
C THR A 110 5.47 62.44 34.54
N SER A 111 6.02 63.07 33.49
CA SER A 111 5.63 64.29 32.77
C SER A 111 6.27 64.30 31.38
N LEU A 112 5.60 64.89 30.39
CA LEU A 112 6.26 65.41 29.18
C LEU A 112 6.25 66.94 29.24
N THR A 113 7.42 67.52 29.49
CA THR A 113 7.64 68.97 29.48
C THR A 113 8.29 69.40 28.18
N SER A 114 7.62 70.24 27.39
CA SER A 114 8.23 71.01 26.30
C SER A 114 7.40 72.25 26.01
N ASN A 115 7.73 73.36 26.68
CA ASN A 115 7.32 74.68 26.24
C ASN A 115 8.12 75.05 24.98
N SER A 116 7.54 75.86 24.10
CA SER A 116 8.33 76.68 23.17
C SER A 116 8.22 78.15 23.58
N THR A 117 9.35 78.79 23.84
CA THR A 117 9.48 80.23 24.14
C THR A 117 9.19 81.06 22.88
N LYS A 118 8.42 82.15 22.92
CA LYS A 118 8.62 83.45 23.61
C LYS A 118 9.71 84.34 23.00
N GLY A 119 9.26 85.36 22.27
CA GLY A 119 9.79 86.73 22.16
C GLY A 119 8.57 87.65 21.99
N GLU A 120 8.41 88.84 22.58
CA GLU A 120 9.32 89.99 22.76
C GLU A 120 9.72 90.65 21.43
N ALA A 121 9.58 91.96 21.23
CA ALA A 121 8.85 93.02 21.98
C ALA A 121 8.61 94.25 21.05
N ASN A 122 8.12 95.37 21.60
CA ASN A 122 7.92 96.70 20.98
C ASN A 122 6.75 96.82 19.96
N ASP A 123 6.12 97.99 19.76
CA ASP A 123 5.75 99.08 20.69
C ASP A 123 4.68 100.00 20.01
N GLU A 124 4.19 101.01 20.74
CA GLU A 124 3.42 102.20 20.31
C GLU A 124 2.02 102.06 19.65
N ASP A 125 1.01 102.50 20.42
CA ASP A 125 -0.04 103.49 20.08
C ASP A 125 -0.61 103.57 18.64
N ARG A 126 -1.91 103.22 18.46
CA ARG A 126 -2.97 104.18 18.00
C ARG A 126 -4.39 103.62 17.82
N ASN A 127 -5.32 104.24 18.55
CA ASN A 127 -6.57 104.91 18.10
C ASN A 127 -7.59 104.28 17.10
N LEU A 128 -8.87 104.61 17.39
CA LEU A 128 -10.10 104.63 16.55
C LEU A 128 -10.89 103.31 16.22
N VAL A 129 -12.13 103.24 16.76
CA VAL A 129 -13.44 103.34 16.02
C VAL A 129 -13.72 102.28 14.91
N ASP A 130 -14.86 101.56 14.83
CA ASP A 130 -16.27 101.99 15.05
C ASP A 130 -17.30 100.83 15.30
N ILE A 131 -18.58 101.18 15.62
CA ILE A 131 -19.90 100.60 15.20
C ILE A 131 -20.05 99.06 14.94
N MET A 132 -21.10 98.31 15.36
CA MET A 132 -22.41 98.46 16.09
C MET A 132 -22.82 97.04 16.63
N THR A 133 -23.87 96.73 17.41
CA THR A 133 -25.27 97.21 17.53
C THR A 133 -25.94 96.68 18.84
N THR A 134 -26.88 97.45 19.44
CA THR A 134 -28.13 97.10 20.19
C THR A 134 -28.43 95.64 20.66
N ASP A 135 -29.11 95.33 21.79
CA ASP A 135 -29.95 96.12 22.72
C ASP A 135 -30.09 95.43 24.13
N PRO A 136 -30.81 95.97 25.16
CA PRO A 136 -30.34 95.89 26.56
C PRO A 136 -31.31 95.27 27.61
N SER A 137 -30.91 95.32 28.90
CA SER A 137 -31.85 95.29 30.05
C SER A 137 -31.28 95.81 31.38
N GLN A 138 -32.16 96.48 32.16
CA GLN A 138 -32.10 96.78 33.62
C GLN A 138 -31.17 97.87 34.21
N LYS A 139 -31.69 99.11 34.20
CA LYS A 139 -32.09 99.95 35.38
C LYS A 139 -31.10 100.60 36.38
N PHE A 140 -31.39 101.89 36.67
CA PHE A 140 -31.00 102.75 37.83
C PHE A 140 -29.51 103.21 37.88
N GLU A 141 -29.12 104.38 38.43
CA GLU A 141 -29.81 105.42 39.26
C GLU A 141 -29.77 106.87 38.65
N GLU A 142 -29.98 107.91 39.48
CA GLU A 142 -30.36 109.30 39.17
C GLU A 142 -29.20 110.30 38.95
N SER A 143 -29.47 111.44 38.27
CA SER A 143 -28.85 112.74 38.60
C SER A 143 -29.59 113.96 38.03
N ASN A 144 -29.71 115.00 38.86
CA ASN A 144 -30.34 116.31 38.72
C ASN A 144 -30.11 117.16 37.45
N GLY A 145 -31.09 118.05 37.19
CA GLY A 145 -31.04 119.23 36.28
C GLY A 145 -32.46 119.58 35.79
N SER A 146 -33.17 120.59 36.36
CA SER A 146 -33.15 122.02 35.97
C SER A 146 -33.47 122.25 34.47
N GLU A 147 -34.40 123.12 34.05
CA GLU A 147 -34.84 124.38 34.67
C GLU A 147 -36.27 124.89 34.27
N SER A 148 -36.60 126.07 34.82
CA SER A 148 -37.76 126.98 34.63
C SER A 148 -38.44 127.04 33.24
N GLY A 149 -39.73 127.38 33.07
CA GLY A 149 -40.77 127.84 34.00
C GLY A 149 -41.84 128.69 33.28
N VAL A 150 -42.49 129.65 33.98
CA VAL A 150 -43.44 130.68 33.45
C VAL A 150 -44.83 130.11 33.05
N SER A 151 -46.00 130.71 33.34
CA SER A 151 -46.34 131.99 34.00
C SER A 151 -47.55 131.91 34.95
N CYS A 152 -47.80 132.98 35.71
CA CYS A 152 -48.94 133.15 36.61
C CYS A 152 -49.96 134.17 36.06
N SER A 153 -51.22 134.08 36.48
CA SER A 153 -52.12 135.23 36.64
C SER A 153 -53.18 134.95 37.71
N SER A 154 -53.87 135.97 38.21
CA SER A 154 -54.73 135.89 39.40
C SER A 154 -56.01 136.71 39.27
N GLY A 155 -56.98 136.38 40.13
CA GLY A 155 -58.20 137.15 40.37
C GLY A 155 -59.44 136.69 39.57
N GLU A 156 -60.66 136.96 40.05
CA GLU A 156 -61.09 137.27 41.42
C GLU A 156 -62.63 137.15 41.49
N GLN A 157 -63.16 136.69 42.63
CA GLN A 157 -64.54 136.91 43.10
C GLN A 157 -65.73 136.54 42.17
N GLN A 158 -66.35 135.37 42.36
CA GLN A 158 -67.83 135.31 42.43
C GLN A 158 -68.37 134.20 43.35
N ALA A 159 -68.71 134.61 44.58
CA ALA A 159 -69.11 133.72 45.67
C ALA A 159 -70.29 132.79 45.33
N THR A 160 -70.28 131.60 45.94
CA THR A 160 -71.29 130.52 45.86
C THR A 160 -71.46 129.82 44.51
N GLY A 161 -71.26 130.47 43.36
CA GLY A 161 -71.33 129.82 42.04
C GLY A 161 -70.04 129.10 41.60
N GLU A 162 -68.87 129.56 42.06
CA GLU A 162 -67.57 128.99 41.70
C GLU A 162 -67.30 127.65 42.37
N ILE A 163 -67.86 127.42 43.57
CA ILE A 163 -67.67 126.21 44.36
C ILE A 163 -68.24 125.01 43.60
N ASP A 164 -69.48 125.09 43.13
CA ASP A 164 -70.11 124.02 42.34
C ASP A 164 -69.42 123.79 41.00
N LYS A 165 -68.94 124.84 40.32
CA LYS A 165 -68.15 124.71 39.07
C LYS A 165 -66.82 124.01 39.32
N ARG A 166 -66.10 124.35 40.40
CA ARG A 166 -64.85 123.68 40.79
C ARG A 166 -65.10 122.23 41.22
N ILE A 167 -66.17 121.97 41.97
CA ILE A 167 -66.62 120.61 42.31
C ILE A 167 -66.96 119.81 41.04
N LEU A 168 -67.60 120.42 40.04
CA LEU A 168 -67.88 119.76 38.76
C LEU A 168 -66.58 119.44 38.02
N GLN A 169 -65.64 120.38 37.94
CA GLN A 169 -64.33 120.18 37.31
C GLN A 169 -63.53 119.07 38.01
N MET A 170 -63.51 119.05 39.35
CA MET A 170 -62.85 117.99 40.11
C MET A 170 -63.57 116.64 39.96
N LYS A 171 -64.91 116.60 39.87
CA LYS A 171 -65.66 115.37 39.52
C LYS A 171 -65.32 114.88 38.11
N THR A 172 -65.17 115.76 37.14
CA THR A 172 -64.76 115.40 35.77
C THR A 172 -63.31 114.92 35.73
N GLN A 173 -62.39 115.56 36.46
CA GLN A 173 -60.99 115.12 36.59
C GLN A 173 -60.89 113.77 37.30
N LEU A 174 -61.63 113.55 38.40
CA LEU A 174 -61.72 112.26 39.08
C LEU A 174 -62.33 111.19 38.18
N SER A 175 -63.34 111.52 37.37
CA SER A 175 -63.93 110.60 36.38
C SER A 175 -62.90 110.21 35.30
N ILE A 176 -62.18 111.18 34.74
CA ILE A 176 -61.11 110.93 33.75
C ILE A 176 -59.98 110.09 34.37
N LEU A 177 -59.55 110.39 35.60
CA LEU A 177 -58.52 109.63 36.31
C LEU A 177 -58.99 108.22 36.69
N THR A 178 -60.26 108.06 37.07
CA THR A 178 -60.85 106.74 37.35
C THR A 178 -60.93 105.91 36.07
N ASN A 179 -61.31 106.53 34.94
CA ASN A 179 -61.36 105.88 33.64
C ASN A 179 -59.96 105.51 33.12
N SER A 180 -58.95 106.37 33.31
CA SER A 180 -57.58 106.04 32.91
C SER A 180 -56.94 104.99 33.83
N LEU A 181 -57.26 105.00 35.13
CA LEU A 181 -56.89 103.91 36.04
C LEU A 181 -57.59 102.60 35.67
N ALA A 182 -58.86 102.66 35.24
CA ALA A 182 -59.60 101.49 34.77
C ALA A 182 -59.04 100.92 33.46
N THR A 183 -58.66 101.75 32.48
CA THR A 183 -58.02 101.25 31.25
C THR A 183 -56.61 100.74 31.51
N VAL A 184 -55.83 101.38 32.38
CA VAL A 184 -54.52 100.85 32.81
C VAL A 184 -54.65 99.54 33.59
N ALA A 185 -55.68 99.40 34.43
CA ALA A 185 -55.97 98.14 35.12
C ALA A 185 -56.45 97.04 34.15
N GLN A 186 -57.26 97.39 33.14
CA GLN A 186 -57.72 96.47 32.10
C GLN A 186 -56.55 96.00 31.20
N GLU A 187 -55.69 96.91 30.74
CA GLU A 187 -54.50 96.57 29.96
C GLU A 187 -53.45 95.84 30.81
N LYS A 188 -53.29 96.16 32.10
CA LYS A 188 -52.50 95.35 33.02
C LYS A 188 -53.07 93.92 33.12
N SER A 189 -54.37 93.76 33.34
CA SER A 189 -55.02 92.45 33.41
C SER A 189 -54.92 91.68 32.10
N ARG A 190 -54.91 92.37 30.95
CA ARG A 190 -54.73 91.79 29.62
C ARG A 190 -53.30 91.32 29.39
N MET A 191 -52.30 92.14 29.74
CA MET A 191 -50.88 91.78 29.69
C MET A 191 -50.53 90.66 30.68
N GLU A 192 -51.15 90.64 31.85
CA GLU A 192 -50.98 89.56 32.82
C GLU A 192 -51.62 88.26 32.31
N ALA A 193 -52.81 88.34 31.70
CA ALA A 193 -53.45 87.18 31.08
C ALA A 193 -52.65 86.64 29.88
N SER A 194 -52.08 87.50 29.03
CA SER A 194 -51.21 87.06 27.93
C SER A 194 -49.92 86.45 28.47
N PHE A 195 -49.25 87.09 29.44
CA PHE A 195 -48.05 86.51 30.07
C PHE A 195 -48.34 85.15 30.75
N GLN A 196 -49.50 84.97 31.38
CA GLN A 196 -49.91 83.68 31.92
C GLN A 196 -50.22 82.64 30.83
N ALA A 197 -50.72 83.05 29.67
CA ALA A 197 -50.93 82.18 28.52
C ALA A 197 -49.58 81.79 27.86
N ASP A 198 -48.70 82.75 27.63
CA ASP A 198 -47.35 82.55 27.08
C ASP A 198 -46.53 81.65 28.01
N ARG A 199 -46.56 81.87 29.33
CA ARG A 199 -45.90 80.99 30.30
C ARG A 199 -46.43 79.55 30.25
N LYS A 200 -47.73 79.34 30.00
CA LYS A 200 -48.31 78.00 29.79
C LYS A 200 -47.87 77.39 28.47
N LYS A 201 -47.90 78.16 27.37
CA LYS A 201 -47.44 77.76 26.04
C LYS A 201 -45.97 77.36 26.04
N MET A 202 -45.09 78.19 26.61
CA MET A 202 -43.66 77.87 26.76
C MET A 202 -43.44 76.63 27.62
N LYS A 203 -44.26 76.37 28.65
CA LYS A 203 -44.18 75.12 29.42
C LYS A 203 -44.61 73.92 28.56
N GLN A 204 -45.71 74.03 27.81
CA GLN A 204 -46.18 72.98 26.90
C GLN A 204 -45.15 72.68 25.81
N GLU A 205 -44.52 73.70 25.22
CA GLU A 205 -43.45 73.54 24.24
C GLU A 205 -42.20 72.87 24.82
N LEU A 206 -41.84 73.15 26.09
CA LEU A 206 -40.78 72.45 26.81
C LEU A 206 -41.16 71.00 27.16
N ASP A 207 -42.38 70.76 27.64
CA ASP A 207 -42.89 69.43 27.97
C ASP A 207 -42.93 68.55 26.69
N GLU A 208 -43.43 69.07 25.57
CA GLU A 208 -43.44 68.44 24.25
C GLU A 208 -42.03 68.18 23.70
N LEU A 209 -41.10 69.14 23.84
CA LEU A 209 -39.73 68.97 23.36
C LEU A 209 -39.00 67.89 24.18
N ASN A 210 -39.26 67.83 25.49
CA ASN A 210 -38.75 66.78 26.36
C ASN A 210 -39.36 65.40 26.02
N GLU A 211 -40.66 65.32 25.72
CA GLU A 211 -41.28 64.06 25.27
C GLU A 211 -40.67 63.57 23.94
N LYS A 212 -40.46 64.46 22.97
CA LYS A 212 -39.79 64.14 21.70
C LYS A 212 -38.35 63.67 21.92
N LEU A 213 -37.60 64.31 22.83
CA LEU A 213 -36.26 63.89 23.22
C LEU A 213 -36.24 62.50 23.89
N GLU A 214 -37.20 62.20 24.76
CA GLU A 214 -37.35 60.87 25.38
C GLU A 214 -37.77 59.80 24.37
N GLU A 215 -38.62 60.13 23.39
CA GLU A 215 -38.89 59.21 22.28
C GLU A 215 -37.63 58.92 21.45
N GLU A 216 -36.83 59.94 21.12
CA GLU A 216 -35.59 59.77 20.35
C GLU A 216 -34.56 58.93 21.13
N LYS A 217 -34.39 59.18 22.44
CA LYS A 217 -33.59 58.30 23.32
C LYS A 217 -34.06 56.85 23.25
N ARG A 218 -35.36 56.58 23.42
CA ARG A 218 -35.92 55.21 23.35
C ARG A 218 -35.69 54.55 21.99
N LYS A 219 -35.81 55.30 20.89
CA LYS A 219 -35.51 54.83 19.53
C LYS A 219 -34.02 54.45 19.43
N TYR A 220 -33.10 55.31 19.86
CA TYR A 220 -31.67 54.99 19.88
C TYR A 220 -31.32 53.82 20.82
N GLU A 221 -31.93 53.70 22.00
CA GLU A 221 -31.75 52.54 22.89
C GLU A 221 -32.23 51.23 22.23
N SER A 222 -33.34 51.26 21.50
CA SER A 222 -33.84 50.08 20.78
C SER A 222 -32.92 49.68 19.62
N GLU A 223 -32.37 50.64 18.88
CA GLU A 223 -31.39 50.39 17.83
C GLU A 223 -30.06 49.86 18.39
N ILE A 224 -29.60 50.41 19.53
CA ILE A 224 -28.39 49.92 20.23
C ILE A 224 -28.58 48.46 20.69
N LYS A 225 -29.75 48.11 21.24
CA LYS A 225 -30.07 46.72 21.63
C LYS A 225 -30.11 45.80 20.41
N TYR A 226 -30.80 46.21 19.35
CA TYR A 226 -30.86 45.46 18.09
C TYR A 226 -29.46 45.21 17.47
N LEU A 227 -28.59 46.22 17.47
CA LEU A 227 -27.20 46.08 17.01
C LEU A 227 -26.35 45.22 17.95
N GLN A 228 -26.61 45.24 19.26
CA GLN A 228 -25.97 44.34 20.24
C GLN A 228 -26.41 42.88 20.01
N ASP A 229 -27.69 42.63 19.74
CA ASP A 229 -28.24 41.30 19.44
C ASP A 229 -27.69 40.76 18.12
N GLN A 230 -27.65 41.57 17.05
CA GLN A 230 -26.98 41.19 15.79
C GLN A 230 -25.48 40.87 16.01
N LEU A 231 -24.80 41.64 16.85
CA LEU A 231 -23.38 41.43 17.15
C LEU A 231 -23.16 40.19 18.03
N ALA A 232 -24.10 39.84 18.90
CA ALA A 232 -24.10 38.59 19.65
C ALA A 232 -24.37 37.38 18.73
N GLU A 233 -25.34 37.48 17.82
CA GLU A 233 -25.62 36.44 16.83
C GLU A 233 -24.44 36.24 15.87
N ALA A 234 -23.84 37.31 15.36
CA ALA A 234 -22.65 37.24 14.51
C ALA A 234 -21.46 36.58 15.24
N LYS A 235 -21.25 36.90 16.54
CA LYS A 235 -20.26 36.19 17.37
C LYS A 235 -20.59 34.72 17.51
N ALA A 236 -21.83 34.36 17.80
CA ALA A 236 -22.25 32.96 17.94
C ALA A 236 -22.01 32.17 16.63
N ARG A 237 -22.41 32.71 15.48
CA ARG A 237 -22.15 32.12 14.15
C ARG A 237 -20.65 31.97 13.83
N VAL A 238 -19.80 32.88 14.31
CA VAL A 238 -18.34 32.75 14.17
C VAL A 238 -17.79 31.66 15.09
N ILE A 239 -18.32 31.51 16.31
CA ILE A 239 -17.91 30.47 17.26
C ILE A 239 -18.33 29.08 16.76
N THR A 240 -19.54 28.91 16.20
CA THR A 240 -19.95 27.60 15.62
C THR A 240 -19.05 27.25 14.43
N GLN A 241 -18.78 28.19 13.51
CA GLN A 241 -17.86 27.96 12.40
C GLN A 241 -16.42 27.67 12.82
N GLN A 242 -15.97 28.17 13.98
CA GLN A 242 -14.66 27.80 14.54
C GLN A 242 -14.67 26.38 15.11
N HIS A 243 -15.77 25.96 15.75
CA HIS A 243 -15.93 24.59 16.25
C HIS A 243 -16.08 23.57 15.11
N GLU A 244 -16.90 23.87 14.11
CA GLU A 244 -17.07 23.09 12.87
C GLU A 244 -15.72 22.85 12.18
N ARG A 245 -14.92 23.91 11.94
CA ARG A 245 -13.59 23.76 11.33
C ARG A 245 -12.58 23.02 12.22
N ALA A 246 -12.70 23.13 13.55
CA ALA A 246 -11.85 22.37 14.47
C ALA A 246 -12.21 20.88 14.46
N GLN A 247 -13.50 20.55 14.32
CA GLN A 247 -13.97 19.18 14.12
C GLN A 247 -13.51 18.64 12.76
N GLU A 248 -13.71 19.37 11.66
CA GLU A 248 -13.20 19.01 10.32
C GLU A 248 -11.68 18.74 10.33
N GLN A 249 -10.90 19.57 11.04
CA GLN A 249 -9.45 19.34 11.21
C GLN A 249 -9.13 18.10 12.04
N GLY A 250 -9.94 17.79 13.06
CA GLY A 250 -9.86 16.53 13.81
C GLY A 250 -10.14 15.31 12.93
N ASP A 251 -11.24 15.34 12.17
CA ASP A 251 -11.65 14.28 11.25
C ASP A 251 -10.62 14.09 10.13
N HIS A 252 -10.05 15.17 9.60
CA HIS A 252 -8.92 15.11 8.67
C HIS A 252 -7.66 14.49 9.30
N ALA A 253 -7.35 14.79 10.57
CA ALA A 253 -6.22 14.21 11.28
C ALA A 253 -6.42 12.71 11.60
N ILE A 254 -7.66 12.28 11.83
CA ILE A 254 -8.02 10.86 11.96
C ILE A 254 -7.88 10.16 10.60
N MET A 255 -8.50 10.69 9.54
CA MET A 255 -8.42 10.15 8.18
C MET A 255 -6.97 10.06 7.67
N LEU A 256 -6.12 11.04 7.98
CA LEU A 256 -4.69 10.98 7.64
C LEU A 256 -3.95 9.87 8.40
N ARG A 257 -4.31 9.63 9.67
CA ARG A 257 -3.74 8.52 10.47
C ARG A 257 -4.19 7.16 9.93
N GLU A 258 -5.46 7.03 9.56
CA GLU A 258 -6.02 5.82 8.93
C GLU A 258 -5.38 5.55 7.56
N LEU A 259 -5.25 6.57 6.70
CA LEU A 259 -4.55 6.46 5.42
C LEU A 259 -3.06 6.11 5.60
N GLN A 260 -2.40 6.65 6.63
CA GLN A 260 -1.02 6.29 6.97
C GLN A 260 -0.91 4.84 7.47
N GLN A 261 -1.88 4.37 8.26
CA GLN A 261 -1.95 2.98 8.71
C GLN A 261 -2.20 2.03 7.53
N LEU A 262 -3.20 2.28 6.68
CA LEU A 262 -3.49 1.48 5.49
C LEU A 262 -2.29 1.42 4.54
N LEU A 263 -1.55 2.52 4.39
CA LEU A 263 -0.31 2.57 3.60
C LEU A 263 0.87 1.85 4.29
N GLN A 264 0.86 1.71 5.61
CA GLN A 264 1.81 0.86 6.33
C GLN A 264 1.43 -0.62 6.23
N GLU A 265 0.15 -0.96 6.23
CA GLU A 265 -0.39 -2.30 6.02
C GLU A 265 -0.21 -2.78 4.56
N GLU A 266 -0.38 -1.90 3.57
CA GLU A 266 -0.03 -2.18 2.16
C GLU A 266 1.46 -2.47 2.01
N ARG A 267 2.33 -1.65 2.61
CA ARG A 267 3.78 -1.88 2.60
C ARG A 267 4.19 -3.18 3.31
N ALA A 268 3.57 -3.48 4.44
CA ALA A 268 3.84 -4.72 5.17
C ALA A 268 3.38 -5.95 4.39
N SER A 269 2.15 -5.96 3.89
CA SER A 269 1.61 -7.07 3.08
C SER A 269 2.34 -7.23 1.74
N ARG A 270 2.82 -6.12 1.15
CA ARG A 270 3.74 -6.14 0.00
C ARG A 270 5.09 -6.77 0.36
N GLN A 271 5.71 -6.37 1.47
CA GLN A 271 6.99 -6.95 1.92
C GLN A 271 6.84 -8.47 2.18
N ASP A 272 5.73 -8.86 2.82
CA ASP A 272 5.33 -10.25 3.02
C ASP A 272 5.19 -11.04 1.71
N ALA A 273 4.64 -10.40 0.67
CA ALA A 273 4.50 -10.99 -0.66
C ALA A 273 5.84 -11.07 -1.42
N GLU A 274 6.70 -10.05 -1.28
CA GLU A 274 8.05 -10.04 -1.85
C GLU A 274 8.94 -11.12 -1.19
N LEU A 275 8.83 -11.32 0.12
CA LEU A 275 9.49 -12.42 0.84
C LEU A 275 9.01 -13.79 0.34
N LYS A 276 7.69 -14.03 0.25
CA LYS A 276 7.12 -15.29 -0.27
C LYS A 276 7.51 -15.54 -1.73
N LEU A 277 7.67 -14.49 -2.54
CA LEU A 277 8.18 -14.62 -3.90
C LEU A 277 9.67 -14.98 -3.94
N GLU A 278 10.49 -14.49 -3.00
CA GLU A 278 11.89 -14.89 -2.90
C GLU A 278 12.06 -16.31 -2.36
N GLU A 279 11.27 -16.72 -1.36
CA GLU A 279 11.19 -18.13 -0.91
C GLU A 279 10.87 -19.08 -2.09
N ILE A 280 9.89 -18.72 -2.94
CA ILE A 280 9.55 -19.49 -4.15
C ILE A 280 10.67 -19.44 -5.20
N ARG A 281 11.44 -18.35 -5.30
CA ARG A 281 12.63 -18.26 -6.18
C ARG A 281 13.77 -19.14 -5.67
N GLU A 282 14.05 -19.15 -4.38
CA GLU A 282 15.05 -20.02 -3.77
C GLU A 282 14.64 -21.51 -3.90
N GLU A 283 13.37 -21.84 -3.65
CA GLU A 283 12.83 -23.18 -3.89
C GLU A 283 12.97 -23.60 -5.36
N THR A 284 12.67 -22.72 -6.32
CA THR A 284 12.75 -23.05 -7.74
C THR A 284 14.19 -23.11 -8.25
N ALA A 285 15.08 -22.24 -7.76
CA ALA A 285 16.52 -22.34 -8.03
C ALA A 285 17.13 -23.63 -7.45
N SER A 286 16.73 -24.02 -6.23
CA SER A 286 17.10 -25.29 -5.62
C SER A 286 16.61 -26.47 -6.48
N LYS A 287 15.34 -26.48 -6.90
CA LYS A 287 14.77 -27.50 -7.80
C LYS A 287 15.47 -27.55 -9.16
N ILE A 288 15.85 -26.41 -9.74
CA ILE A 288 16.65 -26.34 -10.98
C ILE A 288 18.02 -26.98 -10.76
N SER A 289 18.74 -26.63 -9.68
CA SER A 289 20.06 -27.23 -9.38
C SER A 289 19.98 -28.74 -9.13
N ALA A 290 18.88 -29.23 -8.56
CA ALA A 290 18.61 -30.65 -8.41
C ALA A 290 18.32 -31.33 -9.75
N VAL A 291 17.59 -30.67 -10.66
CA VAL A 291 17.38 -31.15 -12.04
C VAL A 291 18.71 -31.21 -12.80
N ASP A 292 19.54 -30.17 -12.75
CA ASP A 292 20.88 -30.17 -13.37
C ASP A 292 21.74 -31.33 -12.84
N LEU A 293 21.70 -31.58 -11.52
CA LEU A 293 22.39 -32.73 -10.91
C LEU A 293 21.83 -34.07 -11.42
N THR A 294 20.51 -34.22 -11.60
CA THR A 294 19.94 -35.44 -12.22
C THR A 294 20.33 -35.57 -13.70
N VAL A 295 20.44 -34.48 -14.46
CA VAL A 295 20.92 -34.49 -15.85
C VAL A 295 22.40 -34.92 -15.92
N HIS A 296 23.23 -34.48 -14.98
CA HIS A 296 24.61 -34.95 -14.83
C HIS A 296 24.68 -36.46 -14.53
N TYR A 297 23.86 -36.97 -13.59
CA TYR A 297 23.80 -38.42 -13.31
C TYR A 297 23.24 -39.22 -14.48
N GLU A 298 22.20 -38.74 -15.17
CA GLU A 298 21.72 -39.36 -16.41
C GLU A 298 22.80 -39.44 -17.49
N SER A 299 23.58 -38.37 -17.66
CA SER A 299 24.71 -38.34 -18.60
C SER A 299 25.77 -39.39 -18.23
N GLN A 300 26.11 -39.50 -16.95
CA GLN A 300 27.04 -40.50 -16.43
C GLN A 300 26.50 -41.93 -16.63
N ILE A 301 25.21 -42.19 -16.38
CA ILE A 301 24.56 -43.47 -16.64
C ILE A 301 24.56 -43.81 -18.14
N LYS A 302 24.27 -42.83 -19.01
CA LYS A 302 24.32 -42.98 -20.47
C LYS A 302 25.74 -43.24 -20.98
N GLN A 303 26.77 -42.69 -20.33
CA GLN A 303 28.17 -43.00 -20.62
C GLN A 303 28.54 -44.42 -20.16
N LEU A 304 28.25 -44.77 -18.90
CA LEU A 304 28.51 -46.11 -18.36
C LEU A 304 27.77 -47.21 -19.14
N SER A 305 26.56 -46.93 -19.65
CA SER A 305 25.86 -47.84 -20.57
C SER A 305 26.65 -48.05 -21.86
N LYS A 306 27.12 -46.98 -22.52
CA LYS A 306 27.94 -47.10 -23.74
C LYS A 306 29.25 -47.86 -23.49
N GLU A 307 29.90 -47.61 -22.36
CA GLU A 307 31.12 -48.33 -21.96
C GLU A 307 30.83 -49.82 -21.71
N MET A 308 29.72 -50.14 -21.02
CA MET A 308 29.25 -51.52 -20.85
C MET A 308 28.87 -52.18 -22.17
N ASP A 309 28.24 -51.47 -23.10
CA ASP A 309 27.87 -51.97 -24.43
C ASP A 309 29.09 -52.12 -25.35
N GLU A 310 30.14 -51.32 -25.16
CA GLU A 310 31.46 -51.55 -25.77
C GLU A 310 32.17 -52.75 -25.17
N VAL A 311 32.18 -52.92 -23.85
CA VAL A 311 32.78 -54.09 -23.18
C VAL A 311 32.04 -55.37 -23.57
N ARG A 312 30.70 -55.35 -23.64
CA ARG A 312 29.87 -56.46 -24.16
C ARG A 312 30.22 -56.80 -25.62
N ARG A 313 30.32 -55.79 -26.51
CA ARG A 313 30.72 -56.02 -27.90
C ARG A 313 32.16 -56.56 -28.02
N LYS A 314 33.10 -56.00 -27.26
CA LYS A 314 34.51 -56.47 -27.22
C LYS A 314 34.58 -57.92 -26.72
N LEU A 315 33.89 -58.24 -25.64
CA LEU A 315 33.75 -59.60 -25.12
C LEU A 315 33.16 -60.53 -26.18
N GLN A 316 32.02 -60.16 -26.78
CA GLN A 316 31.39 -60.95 -27.85
C GLN A 316 32.35 -61.17 -29.02
N THR A 317 33.08 -60.15 -29.50
CA THR A 317 34.06 -60.35 -30.58
C THR A 317 35.20 -61.28 -30.15
N THR A 318 35.69 -61.21 -28.91
CA THR A 318 36.71 -62.15 -28.41
C THR A 318 36.16 -63.56 -28.17
N GLU A 319 34.88 -63.72 -27.85
CA GLU A 319 34.20 -65.01 -27.77
C GLU A 319 33.97 -65.59 -29.16
N GLU A 320 33.57 -64.79 -30.14
CA GLU A 320 33.48 -65.20 -31.56
C GLU A 320 34.85 -65.58 -32.12
N GLU A 321 35.92 -64.83 -31.82
CA GLU A 321 37.29 -65.18 -32.22
C GLU A 321 37.82 -66.43 -31.52
N ARG A 322 37.46 -66.66 -30.25
CA ARG A 322 37.77 -67.90 -29.51
C ARG A 322 36.96 -69.10 -29.98
N ASN A 323 35.71 -68.89 -30.42
CA ASN A 323 34.79 -69.93 -30.88
C ASN A 323 34.98 -70.27 -32.37
N ARG A 324 35.68 -69.42 -33.15
CA ARG A 324 36.24 -69.82 -34.44
C ARG A 324 37.26 -70.94 -34.18
N PRO A 325 37.07 -72.15 -34.74
CA PRO A 325 38.07 -73.20 -34.62
C PRO A 325 39.37 -72.74 -35.29
N ASP A 326 40.50 -72.96 -34.63
CA ASP A 326 41.84 -72.62 -35.13
C ASP A 326 41.99 -73.13 -36.58
N PRO A 327 42.33 -72.26 -37.56
CA PRO A 327 42.49 -72.67 -38.95
C PRO A 327 43.50 -73.81 -39.10
N ARG A 328 44.51 -73.89 -38.21
CA ARG A 328 45.49 -74.98 -38.20
C ARG A 328 44.90 -76.33 -37.74
N VAL A 329 43.81 -76.32 -36.96
CA VAL A 329 43.02 -77.53 -36.67
C VAL A 329 42.20 -77.94 -37.90
N GLY A 330 41.69 -76.97 -38.68
CA GLY A 330 41.06 -77.23 -39.98
C GLY A 330 42.04 -77.86 -40.99
N GLU A 331 43.21 -77.25 -41.18
CA GLU A 331 44.31 -77.78 -42.00
C GLU A 331 44.75 -79.17 -41.53
N MET A 332 44.87 -79.40 -40.21
CA MET A 332 45.23 -80.70 -39.65
C MET A 332 44.14 -81.75 -39.86
N GLN A 333 42.86 -81.39 -39.75
CA GLN A 333 41.74 -82.28 -40.08
C GLN A 333 41.77 -82.67 -41.56
N GLN A 334 42.04 -81.72 -42.46
CA GLN A 334 42.17 -81.97 -43.89
C GLN A 334 43.38 -82.87 -44.20
N GLN A 335 44.56 -82.58 -43.63
CA GLN A 335 45.74 -83.45 -43.75
C GLN A 335 45.49 -84.86 -43.20
N ILE A 336 44.70 -84.99 -42.13
CA ILE A 336 44.28 -86.29 -41.58
C ILE A 336 43.30 -87.01 -42.52
N SER A 337 42.37 -86.32 -43.19
CA SER A 337 41.52 -86.96 -44.22
C SER A 337 42.31 -87.37 -45.45
N ASP A 338 43.26 -86.56 -45.90
CA ASP A 338 44.09 -86.82 -47.08
C ASP A 338 45.07 -87.98 -46.81
N LEU A 339 45.66 -88.04 -45.62
CA LEU A 339 46.45 -89.20 -45.17
C LEU A 339 45.60 -90.47 -45.03
N LYS A 340 44.38 -90.38 -44.47
CA LYS A 340 43.46 -91.53 -44.40
C LYS A 340 43.10 -92.04 -45.80
N LEU A 341 42.81 -91.14 -46.74
CA LEU A 341 42.54 -91.48 -48.14
C LEU A 341 43.77 -92.13 -48.80
N HIS A 342 44.96 -91.57 -48.59
CA HIS A 342 46.21 -92.13 -49.10
C HIS A 342 46.48 -93.54 -48.56
N PHE A 343 46.37 -93.75 -47.24
CA PHE A 343 46.53 -95.08 -46.64
C PHE A 343 45.42 -96.06 -47.07
N GLN A 344 44.19 -95.60 -47.29
CA GLN A 344 43.11 -96.45 -47.81
C GLN A 344 43.39 -96.90 -49.25
N LEU A 345 43.89 -96.01 -50.11
CA LEU A 345 44.32 -96.32 -51.48
C LEU A 345 45.55 -97.24 -51.48
N GLN A 346 46.52 -97.00 -50.60
CA GLN A 346 47.70 -97.85 -50.43
C GLN A 346 47.29 -99.26 -49.99
N LEU A 347 46.42 -99.38 -48.97
CA LEU A 347 45.90 -100.67 -48.49
C LEU A 347 45.16 -101.42 -49.61
N GLN A 348 44.32 -100.74 -50.39
CA GLN A 348 43.67 -101.34 -51.56
C GLN A 348 44.68 -101.80 -52.63
N SER A 349 45.82 -101.11 -52.77
CA SER A 349 46.87 -101.52 -53.70
C SER A 349 47.65 -102.74 -53.22
N GLU A 350 47.96 -102.83 -51.91
CA GLU A 350 48.61 -104.01 -51.33
C GLU A 350 47.66 -105.21 -51.29
N MET A 351 46.38 -105.03 -50.98
CA MET A 351 45.38 -106.10 -51.07
C MET A 351 45.30 -106.68 -52.50
N LYS A 352 45.42 -105.85 -53.54
CA LYS A 352 45.48 -106.32 -54.94
C LYS A 352 46.75 -107.13 -55.23
N LYS A 353 47.93 -106.71 -54.72
CA LYS A 353 49.18 -107.48 -54.86
C LYS A 353 49.11 -108.81 -54.10
N VAL A 354 48.55 -108.82 -52.89
CA VAL A 354 48.37 -110.05 -52.09
C VAL A 354 47.42 -111.01 -52.79
N ALA A 355 46.30 -110.54 -53.34
CA ALA A 355 45.39 -111.37 -54.13
C ALA A 355 46.07 -111.97 -55.37
N GLN A 356 46.92 -111.20 -56.06
CA GLN A 356 47.71 -111.70 -57.20
C GLN A 356 48.77 -112.74 -56.77
N ALA A 357 49.40 -112.56 -55.60
CA ALA A 357 50.34 -113.53 -55.05
C ALA A 357 49.64 -114.82 -54.58
N GLU A 358 48.45 -114.73 -53.99
CA GLU A 358 47.60 -115.89 -53.68
C GLU A 358 47.17 -116.65 -54.94
N GLU A 359 46.84 -115.95 -56.03
CA GLU A 359 46.50 -116.58 -57.30
C GLU A 359 47.71 -117.32 -57.90
N GLN A 360 48.90 -116.73 -57.85
CA GLN A 360 50.15 -117.38 -58.26
C GLN A 360 50.47 -118.61 -57.39
N LEU A 361 50.23 -118.54 -56.07
CA LEU A 361 50.39 -119.69 -55.16
C LEU A 361 49.37 -120.80 -55.45
N LYS A 362 48.11 -120.47 -55.76
CA LYS A 362 47.09 -121.44 -56.18
C LYS A 362 47.48 -122.11 -57.50
N GLN A 363 48.02 -121.36 -58.47
CA GLN A 363 48.55 -121.92 -59.72
C GLN A 363 49.82 -122.75 -59.53
N HIS A 364 50.60 -122.54 -58.47
CA HIS A 364 51.74 -123.39 -58.11
C HIS A 364 51.25 -124.69 -57.48
N ALA A 365 50.36 -124.61 -56.48
CA ALA A 365 49.76 -125.76 -55.82
C ALA A 365 49.05 -126.69 -56.81
N GLN A 366 48.28 -126.16 -57.77
CA GLN A 366 47.65 -126.96 -58.82
C GLN A 366 48.66 -127.75 -59.68
N LYS A 367 49.81 -127.15 -60.03
CA LYS A 367 50.88 -127.84 -60.78
C LYS A 367 51.61 -128.87 -59.94
N GLU A 368 51.68 -128.67 -58.63
CA GLU A 368 52.20 -129.67 -57.69
C GLU A 368 51.20 -130.81 -57.49
N GLU A 369 49.90 -130.55 -57.41
CA GLU A 369 48.83 -131.57 -57.40
C GLU A 369 48.82 -132.38 -58.71
N GLU A 370 48.88 -131.74 -59.89
CA GLU A 370 49.01 -132.42 -61.18
C GLU A 370 50.27 -133.32 -61.24
N ARG A 371 51.40 -132.82 -60.71
CA ARG A 371 52.64 -133.59 -60.63
C ARG A 371 52.55 -134.75 -59.65
N ILE A 372 51.90 -134.57 -58.50
CA ILE A 372 51.67 -135.62 -57.51
C ILE A 372 50.77 -136.70 -58.12
N ALA A 373 49.65 -136.33 -58.75
CA ALA A 373 48.76 -137.27 -59.44
C ALA A 373 49.48 -138.05 -60.56
N SER A 374 50.41 -137.41 -61.29
CA SER A 374 51.25 -138.10 -62.28
C SER A 374 52.24 -139.09 -61.65
N LEU A 375 52.78 -138.79 -60.47
CA LEU A 375 53.67 -139.68 -59.73
C LEU A 375 52.90 -140.83 -59.06
N GLU A 376 51.72 -140.56 -58.52
CA GLU A 376 50.78 -141.58 -58.01
C GLU A 376 50.34 -142.53 -59.14
N GLY A 377 50.08 -142.00 -60.34
CA GLY A 377 49.87 -142.78 -61.56
C GLY A 377 51.03 -143.74 -61.84
N GLN A 378 52.27 -143.25 -61.93
CA GLN A 378 53.46 -144.08 -62.14
C GLN A 378 53.70 -145.11 -61.01
N VAL A 379 53.40 -144.75 -59.76
CA VAL A 379 53.45 -145.70 -58.62
C VAL A 379 52.37 -146.77 -58.75
N SER A 380 51.18 -146.44 -59.27
CA SER A 380 50.13 -147.44 -59.54
C SER A 380 50.50 -148.38 -60.69
N GLU A 381 51.10 -147.87 -61.78
CA GLU A 381 51.62 -148.66 -62.90
C GLU A 381 52.71 -149.64 -62.44
N LEU A 382 53.68 -149.15 -61.65
CA LEU A 382 54.73 -150.00 -61.06
C LEU A 382 54.16 -151.03 -60.08
N SER A 383 53.10 -150.70 -59.34
CA SER A 383 52.42 -151.62 -58.43
C SER A 383 51.64 -152.72 -59.19
N GLU A 384 50.99 -152.37 -60.30
CA GLU A 384 50.32 -153.34 -61.17
C GLU A 384 51.33 -154.25 -61.88
N LEU A 385 52.42 -153.69 -62.40
CA LEU A 385 53.52 -154.46 -62.98
C LEU A 385 54.11 -155.43 -61.96
N LEU A 386 54.44 -154.99 -60.74
CA LEU A 386 54.91 -155.87 -59.66
C LEU A 386 53.89 -156.96 -59.32
N GLY A 387 52.60 -156.61 -59.26
CA GLY A 387 51.51 -157.56 -59.09
C GLY A 387 51.38 -158.57 -60.24
N SER A 388 51.74 -158.20 -61.47
CA SER A 388 51.79 -159.10 -62.62
C SER A 388 52.99 -160.06 -62.55
N TYR A 389 54.17 -159.57 -62.14
CA TYR A 389 55.37 -160.37 -61.95
C TYR A 389 55.21 -161.40 -60.82
N GLU A 390 54.60 -161.03 -59.70
CA GLU A 390 54.36 -161.99 -58.60
C GLU A 390 53.31 -163.05 -59.01
N LYS A 391 52.27 -162.68 -59.78
CA LYS A 391 51.32 -163.64 -60.37
C LYS A 391 52.01 -164.58 -61.38
N ALA A 392 52.97 -164.10 -62.18
CA ALA A 392 53.75 -164.93 -63.10
C ALA A 392 54.66 -165.90 -62.32
N LYS A 393 55.46 -165.39 -61.38
CA LYS A 393 56.28 -166.17 -60.44
C LYS A 393 55.48 -167.23 -59.69
N GLN A 394 54.23 -166.94 -59.28
CA GLN A 394 53.36 -167.92 -58.63
C GLN A 394 52.87 -169.01 -59.59
N LYS A 395 52.59 -168.69 -60.86
CA LYS A 395 52.31 -169.70 -61.90
C LYS A 395 53.55 -170.57 -62.16
N ASP A 396 54.73 -169.97 -62.26
CA ASP A 396 55.99 -170.69 -62.49
C ASP A 396 56.37 -171.58 -61.31
N GLN A 397 56.11 -171.15 -60.08
CA GLN A 397 56.29 -172.00 -58.90
C GLN A 397 55.31 -173.19 -58.90
N GLN A 398 54.09 -173.02 -59.44
CA GLN A 398 53.15 -174.14 -59.64
C GLN A 398 53.57 -175.08 -60.79
N THR A 399 54.14 -174.58 -61.89
CA THR A 399 54.66 -175.44 -62.98
C THR A 399 55.91 -176.18 -62.52
N ILE A 400 56.84 -175.52 -61.81
CA ILE A 400 58.01 -176.15 -61.18
C ILE A 400 57.58 -177.25 -60.21
N GLN A 401 56.52 -177.04 -59.41
CA GLN A 401 56.01 -178.09 -58.51
C GLN A 401 55.48 -179.30 -59.31
N LYS A 402 54.61 -179.07 -60.32
CA LYS A 402 54.12 -180.14 -61.22
C LYS A 402 55.25 -180.88 -61.94
N LEU A 403 56.31 -180.18 -62.34
CA LEU A 403 57.48 -180.75 -62.98
C LEU A 403 58.33 -181.57 -61.99
N ARG A 404 58.48 -181.14 -60.73
CA ARG A 404 59.13 -181.94 -59.68
C ARG A 404 58.36 -183.23 -59.39
N ASP A 405 57.04 -183.13 -59.27
CA ASP A 405 56.17 -184.29 -59.05
C ASP A 405 56.25 -185.26 -60.25
N ARG A 406 56.27 -184.74 -61.49
CA ARG A 406 56.49 -185.56 -62.70
C ARG A 406 57.91 -186.11 -62.80
N ILE A 407 58.95 -185.43 -62.31
CA ILE A 407 60.33 -185.96 -62.24
C ILE A 407 60.42 -187.11 -61.24
N LEU A 408 59.81 -187.00 -60.06
CA LEU A 408 59.75 -188.12 -59.10
C LEU A 408 59.00 -189.33 -59.68
N GLN A 409 57.91 -189.09 -60.42
CA GLN A 409 57.18 -190.12 -61.15
C GLN A 409 58.05 -190.75 -62.25
N LEU A 410 58.76 -189.93 -63.02
CA LEU A 410 59.70 -190.37 -64.06
C LEU A 410 60.92 -191.10 -63.48
N ASP A 411 61.39 -190.79 -62.28
CA ASP A 411 62.50 -191.53 -61.64
C ASP A 411 62.06 -192.91 -61.14
N MET A 412 60.80 -193.06 -60.71
CA MET A 412 60.20 -194.37 -60.43
C MET A 412 59.99 -195.19 -61.72
N GLU A 413 59.51 -194.55 -62.78
CA GLU A 413 59.42 -195.14 -64.13
C GLU A 413 60.84 -195.55 -64.61
N ASN A 414 61.83 -194.66 -64.53
CA ASN A 414 63.22 -194.88 -64.96
C ASN A 414 63.94 -195.96 -64.16
N LYS A 415 63.70 -196.12 -62.86
CA LYS A 415 64.30 -197.22 -62.08
C LYS A 415 63.78 -198.59 -62.54
N THR A 416 62.56 -198.63 -63.06
CA THR A 416 61.93 -199.82 -63.64
C THR A 416 62.36 -200.01 -65.10
N LEU A 417 62.49 -198.92 -65.87
CA LEU A 417 62.89 -198.91 -67.28
C LEU A 417 64.41 -199.04 -67.48
N ALA A 418 65.25 -198.80 -66.47
CA ALA A 418 66.68 -199.08 -66.50
C ALA A 418 66.99 -200.59 -66.51
N ILE A 419 66.06 -201.41 -66.00
CA ILE A 419 66.08 -202.88 -66.20
C ILE A 419 65.74 -203.21 -67.68
N ALA A 420 65.03 -202.32 -68.39
CA ALA A 420 64.62 -202.42 -69.78
C ALA A 420 65.38 -201.44 -70.73
N ALA A 421 66.70 -201.31 -70.57
CA ALA A 421 67.53 -200.33 -71.31
C ALA A 421 67.35 -200.32 -72.86
N THR A 422 66.89 -199.19 -73.51
CA THR A 422 66.79 -199.01 -75.02
C THR A 422 66.60 -197.61 -75.72
N ILE A 423 65.84 -196.60 -75.23
CA ILE A 423 64.96 -195.70 -76.09
C ILE A 423 65.52 -194.29 -76.58
N ARG A 424 64.79 -193.58 -77.50
CA ARG A 424 65.02 -192.31 -78.32
C ARG A 424 63.77 -191.26 -78.26
N SER A 425 63.74 -189.84 -78.28
CA SER A 425 62.56 -188.78 -78.60
C SER A 425 62.61 -187.17 -78.28
N SER A 426 61.76 -186.16 -78.82
CA SER A 426 61.62 -184.62 -78.50
C SER A 426 60.52 -183.60 -79.22
N VAL A 427 60.32 -182.23 -78.88
CA VAL A 427 59.71 -180.93 -79.60
C VAL A 427 58.23 -180.29 -79.24
N ASP A 428 57.59 -179.02 -79.38
CA ASP A 428 57.67 -177.43 -79.51
C ASP A 428 56.21 -176.66 -79.37
N LEU A 429 55.66 -175.35 -79.54
CA LEU A 429 55.87 -173.83 -79.89
C LEU A 429 54.64 -172.74 -79.56
N THR A 430 54.52 -171.40 -79.99
CA THR A 430 53.58 -170.22 -79.49
C THR A 430 53.07 -168.92 -80.39
N ILE A 431 52.05 -168.00 -80.06
CA ILE A 431 51.53 -166.69 -80.82
C ILE A 431 50.51 -165.58 -80.14
N ASP A 432 50.11 -164.32 -80.69
CA ASP A 432 49.14 -163.18 -80.13
C ASP A 432 48.53 -161.93 -81.04
N GLU A 433 47.60 -160.93 -80.63
CA GLU A 433 46.88 -159.73 -81.43
C GLU A 433 45.98 -158.48 -80.75
N SER A 434 45.50 -157.31 -81.40
CA SER A 434 44.60 -156.11 -80.85
C SER A 434 43.93 -154.86 -81.74
N ASN A 435 42.94 -153.93 -81.30
CA ASN A 435 42.27 -152.64 -81.96
C ASN A 435 41.17 -151.74 -81.09
N LEU A 436 40.37 -150.58 -81.27
CA LEU A 436 40.03 -149.21 -82.01
C LEU A 436 38.83 -148.30 -81.31
N ASP A 437 38.05 -147.13 -81.55
CA ASP A 437 37.66 -145.90 -82.47
C ASP A 437 36.66 -144.71 -81.86
N VAL A 438 36.31 -143.45 -82.44
CA VAL A 438 35.46 -142.21 -81.87
C VAL A 438 34.80 -141.01 -82.79
N ASN A 439 33.65 -140.22 -82.49
CA ASN A 439 33.15 -138.87 -83.16
C ASN A 439 31.90 -137.87 -82.75
N VAL A 440 31.12 -137.86 -81.63
CA VAL A 440 29.71 -137.26 -81.60
C VAL A 440 29.43 -135.72 -81.37
N LEU A 441 29.81 -134.88 -82.34
CA LEU A 441 29.18 -133.64 -82.91
C LEU A 441 28.10 -132.74 -82.18
N LYS A 442 28.52 -131.53 -81.76
CA LYS A 442 28.07 -130.15 -82.20
C LYS A 442 26.61 -129.62 -82.11
N ASP A 443 25.55 -130.42 -82.16
CA ASP A 443 24.19 -129.95 -82.59
C ASP A 443 23.36 -129.07 -81.63
N LYS A 444 23.74 -128.91 -80.35
CA LYS A 444 22.84 -128.36 -79.31
C LYS A 444 22.86 -126.84 -79.12
N ILE A 445 23.73 -126.10 -79.80
CA ILE A 445 24.04 -124.69 -79.45
C ILE A 445 23.03 -123.65 -80.01
N GLU A 446 22.35 -123.90 -81.14
CA GLU A 446 21.58 -122.83 -81.81
C GLU A 446 20.21 -122.51 -81.20
N LYS A 447 19.61 -123.40 -80.40
CA LYS A 447 18.15 -123.36 -80.14
C LYS A 447 17.66 -122.29 -79.16
N LEU A 448 18.46 -121.85 -78.18
CA LEU A 448 17.95 -121.01 -77.07
C LEU A 448 18.22 -119.51 -77.19
N LYS A 449 19.04 -119.06 -78.16
CA LYS A 449 19.29 -117.62 -78.41
C LYS A 449 18.04 -116.83 -78.86
N LYS A 450 16.95 -117.52 -79.20
CA LYS A 450 15.66 -116.92 -79.64
C LYS A 450 14.73 -116.50 -78.51
N LEU A 451 14.98 -116.87 -77.25
CA LEU A 451 14.06 -116.60 -76.12
C LEU A 451 14.23 -115.22 -75.45
N LEU A 452 15.25 -114.43 -75.82
CA LEU A 452 15.64 -113.21 -75.09
C LEU A 452 14.84 -111.94 -75.47
N VAL A 453 14.08 -111.94 -76.59
CA VAL A 453 13.64 -110.69 -77.26
C VAL A 453 12.11 -110.44 -77.18
N LEU A 454 11.31 -111.39 -76.70
CA LEU A 454 9.84 -111.32 -76.73
C LEU A 454 9.15 -110.97 -75.40
N ALA A 455 9.90 -110.64 -74.34
CA ALA A 455 9.36 -110.50 -72.98
C ALA A 455 9.08 -109.05 -72.52
N THR A 456 9.51 -108.03 -73.25
CA THR A 456 9.70 -106.67 -72.70
C THR A 456 8.62 -105.63 -73.06
N GLN A 457 7.42 -106.04 -73.49
CA GLN A 457 6.27 -105.14 -73.70
C GLN A 457 4.92 -105.80 -73.38
N LYS A 458 4.35 -105.54 -72.18
CA LYS A 458 2.91 -105.17 -71.97
C LYS A 458 2.50 -105.05 -70.49
N SER A 459 2.22 -103.80 -70.08
CA SER A 459 1.10 -103.44 -69.17
C SER A 459 1.08 -104.13 -67.77
N PRO A 460 -0.01 -104.13 -66.95
CA PRO A 460 0.10 -103.43 -65.65
C PRO A 460 -0.41 -104.22 -64.42
N GLN A 461 -0.44 -103.53 -63.27
CA GLN A 461 -1.39 -103.71 -62.16
C GLN A 461 -1.20 -104.91 -61.21
N SER A 462 -0.64 -104.65 -60.02
CA SER A 462 -1.04 -105.25 -58.73
C SER A 462 -0.51 -104.41 -57.56
N PHE A 463 -1.42 -103.99 -56.66
CA PHE A 463 -1.38 -104.03 -55.19
C PHE A 463 -0.02 -104.35 -54.50
N ASP A 464 0.42 -103.66 -53.44
CA ASP A 464 -0.21 -102.59 -52.61
C ASP A 464 0.90 -101.80 -51.83
N PHE A 465 0.74 -101.03 -50.72
CA PHE A 465 -0.31 -100.90 -49.69
C PHE A 465 -0.30 -99.52 -48.96
N GLU A 466 -1.39 -99.23 -48.25
CA GLU A 466 -1.61 -98.32 -47.08
C GLU A 466 -0.64 -97.15 -46.77
N LYS A 467 -1.20 -95.92 -46.83
CA LYS A 467 -0.79 -94.79 -46.00
C LYS A 467 -2.02 -94.08 -45.42
N GLN A 468 -1.83 -93.50 -44.24
CA GLN A 468 -2.86 -93.01 -43.34
C GLN A 468 -3.60 -91.75 -43.84
N CYS A 469 -4.93 -91.81 -43.73
CA CYS A 469 -5.89 -90.77 -43.34
C CYS A 469 -5.66 -89.29 -43.75
N ASP A 470 -6.61 -88.79 -44.55
CA ASP A 470 -7.50 -87.70 -44.11
C ASP A 470 -8.96 -88.14 -44.44
N LEU A 471 -9.96 -87.60 -43.73
CA LEU A 471 -11.27 -88.27 -43.54
C LEU A 471 -12.49 -87.41 -43.95
N ASP A 472 -13.42 -88.06 -44.65
CA ASP A 472 -14.86 -87.81 -44.91
C ASP A 472 -15.40 -86.35 -44.94
N LEU A 473 -15.94 -85.85 -46.06
CA LEU A 473 -17.18 -86.28 -46.75
C LEU A 473 -18.47 -86.02 -45.94
N THR A 474 -19.14 -84.91 -46.29
CA THR A 474 -20.56 -84.69 -46.02
C THR A 474 -21.42 -85.49 -47.02
N ASP A 475 -22.36 -86.30 -46.56
CA ASP A 475 -23.27 -87.04 -47.45
C ASP A 475 -24.76 -86.69 -47.25
N SER A 476 -25.28 -85.98 -48.26
CA SER A 476 -26.48 -86.25 -49.05
C SER A 476 -27.68 -87.07 -48.50
N THR A 477 -28.90 -86.53 -48.73
CA THR A 477 -30.18 -87.24 -49.01
C THR A 477 -30.79 -88.18 -47.94
N GLU A 478 -32.10 -88.45 -47.84
CA GLU A 478 -33.36 -87.95 -48.47
C GLU A 478 -34.47 -87.91 -47.35
N LEU A 479 -35.80 -87.78 -47.48
CA LEU A 479 -36.86 -87.84 -48.52
C LEU A 479 -37.53 -86.45 -48.69
N SER A 480 -38.47 -86.11 -49.58
CA SER A 480 -39.57 -86.75 -50.35
C SER A 480 -40.96 -86.85 -49.66
N ASP A 481 -41.94 -86.21 -50.32
CA ASP A 481 -43.41 -86.18 -50.13
C ASP A 481 -44.00 -85.56 -48.83
N GLY A 482 -45.12 -84.82 -48.94
CA GLY A 482 -45.85 -84.25 -47.78
C GLY A 482 -46.57 -82.89 -47.89
N GLU A 483 -47.06 -82.46 -49.06
CA GLU A 483 -47.59 -81.09 -49.34
C GLU A 483 -48.78 -80.54 -48.50
N LYS A 484 -49.19 -81.19 -47.39
CA LYS A 484 -50.34 -80.75 -46.55
C LYS A 484 -50.02 -80.40 -45.10
N ALA A 485 -48.77 -80.59 -44.64
CA ALA A 485 -48.34 -80.15 -43.31
C ALA A 485 -47.93 -78.66 -43.28
N SER A 486 -47.23 -78.20 -44.31
CA SER A 486 -46.52 -76.91 -44.33
C SER A 486 -47.42 -75.69 -44.15
N VAL A 487 -48.63 -75.71 -44.70
CA VAL A 487 -49.56 -74.56 -44.65
C VAL A 487 -50.01 -74.25 -43.23
N ILE A 488 -50.32 -75.28 -42.42
CA ILE A 488 -50.74 -75.11 -41.03
C ILE A 488 -49.57 -74.63 -40.18
N TYR A 489 -48.37 -75.18 -40.41
CA TYR A 489 -47.14 -74.78 -39.74
C TYR A 489 -46.83 -73.29 -39.96
N TYR A 490 -46.77 -72.83 -41.21
CA TYR A 490 -46.55 -71.41 -41.52
C TYR A 490 -47.69 -70.51 -41.02
N GLN A 491 -48.94 -70.98 -41.03
CA GLN A 491 -50.07 -70.22 -40.47
C GLN A 491 -49.97 -70.07 -38.93
N GLN A 492 -49.39 -71.06 -38.24
CA GLN A 492 -49.12 -71.02 -36.81
C GLN A 492 -47.94 -70.12 -36.47
N GLU A 493 -46.84 -70.15 -37.23
CA GLU A 493 -45.73 -69.19 -37.09
C GLU A 493 -46.19 -67.75 -37.35
N LEU A 494 -46.99 -67.50 -38.38
CA LEU A 494 -47.54 -66.17 -38.69
C LEU A 494 -48.50 -65.68 -37.58
N LYS A 495 -49.19 -66.60 -36.88
CA LYS A 495 -49.98 -66.26 -35.68
C LYS A 495 -49.08 -65.94 -34.48
N GLN A 496 -48.04 -66.73 -34.23
CA GLN A 496 -47.07 -66.46 -33.17
C GLN A 496 -46.37 -65.13 -33.39
N LEU A 497 -45.89 -64.84 -34.60
CA LEU A 497 -45.25 -63.57 -34.96
C LEU A 497 -46.18 -62.36 -34.78
N LYS A 498 -47.49 -62.52 -35.03
CA LYS A 498 -48.51 -61.48 -34.72
C LYS A 498 -48.71 -61.28 -33.22
N GLU A 499 -48.75 -62.36 -32.44
CA GLU A 499 -48.83 -62.26 -30.98
C GLU A 499 -47.55 -61.65 -30.39
N GLU A 500 -46.38 -61.98 -30.91
CA GLU A 500 -45.11 -61.38 -30.51
C GLU A 500 -45.01 -59.92 -30.93
N PHE A 501 -45.52 -59.54 -32.10
CA PHE A 501 -45.61 -58.15 -32.54
C PHE A 501 -46.54 -57.33 -31.63
N GLU A 502 -47.71 -57.85 -31.24
CA GLU A 502 -48.57 -57.16 -30.27
C GLU A 502 -47.94 -57.11 -28.86
N ARG A 503 -47.27 -58.19 -28.40
CA ARG A 503 -46.48 -58.18 -27.16
C ARG A 503 -45.29 -57.20 -27.23
N TYR A 504 -44.70 -56.98 -28.40
CA TYR A 504 -43.65 -55.98 -28.63
C TYR A 504 -44.23 -54.57 -28.63
N LYS A 505 -45.31 -54.33 -29.37
CA LYS A 505 -46.05 -53.06 -29.43
C LYS A 505 -46.54 -52.61 -28.05
N MET A 506 -47.08 -53.50 -27.24
CA MET A 506 -47.48 -53.20 -25.85
C MET A 506 -46.26 -52.89 -24.96
N ARG A 507 -45.17 -53.65 -25.07
CA ARG A 507 -43.91 -53.35 -24.34
C ARG A 507 -43.31 -52.00 -24.77
N ALA A 508 -43.26 -51.73 -26.07
CA ALA A 508 -42.81 -50.46 -26.63
C ALA A 508 -43.70 -49.29 -26.19
N GLN A 509 -45.02 -49.46 -26.10
CA GLN A 509 -45.93 -48.43 -25.61
C GLN A 509 -45.76 -48.16 -24.10
N VAL A 510 -45.49 -49.18 -23.28
CA VAL A 510 -45.15 -49.01 -21.86
C VAL A 510 -43.78 -48.35 -21.69
N VAL A 511 -42.77 -48.78 -22.46
CA VAL A 511 -41.45 -48.13 -22.50
C VAL A 511 -41.58 -46.67 -22.93
N LEU A 512 -42.38 -46.35 -23.95
CA LEU A 512 -42.63 -44.98 -24.39
C LEU A 512 -43.36 -44.14 -23.34
N LYS A 513 -44.37 -44.68 -22.64
CA LYS A 513 -45.03 -43.96 -21.53
C LYS A 513 -44.09 -43.72 -20.34
N ASN A 514 -43.25 -44.68 -20.01
CA ASN A 514 -42.21 -44.51 -18.98
C ASN A 514 -41.11 -43.54 -19.43
N LYS A 515 -40.78 -43.54 -20.73
CA LYS A 515 -39.85 -42.62 -21.37
C LYS A 515 -40.39 -41.19 -21.35
N THR A 516 -41.64 -40.93 -21.77
CA THR A 516 -42.25 -39.59 -21.67
C THR A 516 -42.42 -39.12 -20.24
N SER A 517 -42.65 -40.02 -19.28
CA SER A 517 -42.75 -39.66 -17.86
C SER A 517 -41.38 -39.28 -17.26
N LYS A 518 -40.31 -40.01 -17.62
CA LYS A 518 -38.94 -39.69 -17.18
C LYS A 518 -38.37 -38.47 -17.92
N ASP A 519 -38.57 -38.39 -19.23
CA ASP A 519 -38.20 -37.23 -20.04
C ASP A 519 -38.96 -35.99 -19.57
N GLY A 520 -40.22 -36.12 -19.15
CA GLY A 520 -41.00 -35.04 -18.54
C GLY A 520 -40.49 -34.54 -17.19
N ASN A 521 -39.76 -35.37 -16.43
CA ASN A 521 -39.02 -34.93 -15.24
C ASN A 521 -37.69 -34.29 -15.64
N ILE A 522 -36.94 -34.92 -16.55
CA ILE A 522 -35.66 -34.38 -17.06
C ILE A 522 -35.87 -33.01 -17.73
N THR A 523 -36.99 -32.77 -18.43
CA THR A 523 -37.31 -31.45 -18.98
C THR A 523 -37.57 -30.41 -17.90
N LYS A 524 -38.17 -30.79 -16.76
CA LYS A 524 -38.36 -29.89 -15.61
C LYS A 524 -37.03 -29.60 -14.92
N GLU A 525 -36.22 -30.61 -14.66
CA GLU A 525 -34.86 -30.44 -14.11
C GLU A 525 -34.01 -29.53 -15.03
N LEU A 526 -34.18 -29.63 -16.36
CA LEU A 526 -33.58 -28.73 -17.37
C LEU A 526 -34.26 -27.36 -17.51
N GLU A 527 -35.42 -27.14 -16.89
CA GLU A 527 -36.15 -25.87 -16.87
C GLU A 527 -35.85 -25.13 -15.55
N ASP A 528 -35.93 -25.82 -14.41
CA ASP A 528 -35.47 -25.38 -13.08
C ASP A 528 -34.00 -24.92 -13.13
N THR A 529 -33.11 -25.69 -13.77
CA THR A 529 -31.70 -25.31 -13.92
C THR A 529 -31.48 -24.18 -14.93
N ARG A 530 -32.39 -23.95 -15.88
CA ARG A 530 -32.37 -22.74 -16.72
C ARG A 530 -32.83 -21.51 -15.95
N GLU A 531 -33.87 -21.65 -15.14
CA GLU A 531 -34.41 -20.60 -14.28
C GLU A 531 -33.35 -20.13 -13.28
N GLN A 532 -32.69 -21.06 -12.58
CA GLN A 532 -31.54 -20.78 -11.72
C GLN A 532 -30.37 -20.09 -12.46
N LEU A 533 -30.14 -20.44 -13.72
CA LEU A 533 -29.08 -19.85 -14.55
C LEU A 533 -29.47 -18.43 -15.03
N SER A 534 -30.76 -18.15 -15.29
CA SER A 534 -31.26 -16.79 -15.48
C SER A 534 -31.21 -15.96 -14.19
N GLU A 535 -31.63 -16.49 -13.05
CA GLU A 535 -31.50 -15.83 -11.74
C GLU A 535 -30.03 -15.47 -11.45
N LEU A 536 -29.09 -16.39 -11.68
CA LEU A 536 -27.68 -16.15 -11.43
C LEU A 536 -27.09 -15.10 -12.39
N LYS A 537 -27.58 -15.04 -13.64
CA LYS A 537 -27.24 -13.97 -14.59
C LYS A 537 -27.83 -12.63 -14.16
N GLU A 538 -29.08 -12.58 -13.70
CA GLU A 538 -29.71 -11.36 -13.21
C GLU A 538 -29.00 -10.85 -11.96
N LYS A 539 -28.72 -11.72 -10.99
CA LYS A 539 -27.93 -11.40 -9.77
C LYS A 539 -26.52 -10.92 -10.12
N TYR A 540 -25.87 -11.50 -11.13
CA TYR A 540 -24.57 -11.02 -11.65
C TYR A 540 -24.68 -9.64 -12.32
N ILE A 541 -25.73 -9.38 -13.11
CA ILE A 541 -25.97 -8.09 -13.76
C ILE A 541 -26.25 -7.00 -12.71
N LEU A 542 -27.12 -7.28 -11.72
CA LEU A 542 -27.42 -6.37 -10.63
C LEU A 542 -26.18 -6.08 -9.76
N LEU A 543 -25.38 -7.10 -9.44
CA LEU A 543 -24.12 -6.91 -8.72
C LEU A 543 -23.12 -6.10 -9.54
N ARG A 544 -23.01 -6.34 -10.87
CA ARG A 544 -22.14 -5.55 -11.75
C ARG A 544 -22.57 -4.09 -11.80
N LEU A 545 -23.86 -3.82 -11.99
CA LEU A 545 -24.41 -2.46 -11.97
C LEU A 545 -24.17 -1.76 -10.64
N SER A 546 -24.36 -2.46 -9.51
CA SER A 546 -24.06 -1.92 -8.18
C SER A 546 -22.57 -1.60 -7.99
N CYS A 547 -21.66 -2.43 -8.51
CA CYS A 547 -20.22 -2.10 -8.55
C CYS A 547 -19.94 -0.88 -9.45
N ASP A 548 -20.52 -0.82 -10.66
CA ASP A 548 -20.36 0.30 -11.59
C ASP A 548 -20.88 1.64 -10.99
N GLU A 549 -21.99 1.59 -10.24
CA GLU A 549 -22.54 2.73 -9.50
C GLU A 549 -21.63 3.16 -8.35
N MET A 550 -21.11 2.23 -7.56
CA MET A 550 -20.17 2.54 -6.47
C MET A 550 -18.82 3.06 -6.97
N GLU A 551 -18.27 2.49 -8.05
CA GLU A 551 -17.09 3.01 -8.74
C GLU A 551 -17.31 4.45 -9.22
N ASN A 552 -18.48 4.75 -9.80
CA ASN A 552 -18.85 6.09 -10.26
C ASN A 552 -19.03 7.08 -9.10
N ASN A 553 -19.63 6.65 -7.98
CA ASN A 553 -19.78 7.48 -6.78
C ASN A 553 -18.41 7.85 -6.19
N HIS A 554 -17.52 6.87 -5.96
CA HIS A 554 -16.17 7.13 -5.47
C HIS A 554 -15.33 7.97 -6.44
N LYS A 555 -15.54 7.82 -7.76
CA LYS A 555 -14.92 8.70 -8.75
C LYS A 555 -15.39 10.14 -8.63
N GLN A 556 -16.68 10.39 -8.39
CA GLN A 556 -17.22 11.73 -8.14
C GLN A 556 -16.70 12.32 -6.82
N GLU A 557 -16.60 11.52 -5.76
CA GLU A 557 -15.97 11.93 -4.49
C GLU A 557 -14.50 12.32 -4.67
N LEU A 558 -13.74 11.56 -5.45
CA LEU A 558 -12.34 11.86 -5.79
C LEU A 558 -12.23 13.13 -6.64
N GLU A 559 -13.07 13.31 -7.65
CA GLU A 559 -13.12 14.53 -8.46
C GLU A 559 -13.50 15.76 -7.62
N ALA A 560 -14.44 15.64 -6.68
CA ALA A 560 -14.81 16.71 -5.76
C ALA A 560 -13.70 17.05 -4.75
N LYS A 561 -13.05 16.04 -4.15
CA LYS A 561 -11.88 16.22 -3.27
C LYS A 561 -10.71 16.87 -4.03
N GLN A 562 -10.46 16.46 -5.27
CA GLN A 562 -9.44 17.05 -6.13
C GLN A 562 -9.75 18.52 -6.45
N GLN A 563 -11.00 18.86 -6.79
CA GLN A 563 -11.43 20.25 -7.01
C GLN A 563 -11.25 21.10 -5.75
N TYR A 564 -11.66 20.59 -4.58
CA TYR A 564 -11.46 21.26 -3.29
C TYR A 564 -9.98 21.54 -3.01
N ILE A 565 -9.09 20.56 -3.23
CA ILE A 565 -7.64 20.73 -3.09
C ILE A 565 -7.11 21.81 -4.05
N THR A 566 -7.54 21.83 -5.32
CA THR A 566 -7.10 22.89 -6.26
C THR A 566 -7.60 24.27 -5.88
N ASN A 567 -8.82 24.39 -5.36
CA ASN A 567 -9.37 25.65 -4.85
C ASN A 567 -8.59 26.15 -3.62
N LEU A 568 -8.27 25.26 -2.67
CA LEU A 568 -7.49 25.58 -1.48
C LEU A 568 -6.03 25.96 -1.82
N GLN A 569 -5.43 25.32 -2.81
CA GLN A 569 -4.12 25.74 -3.35
C GLN A 569 -4.20 27.12 -4.01
N GLN A 570 -5.29 27.43 -4.71
CA GLN A 570 -5.50 28.74 -5.34
C GLN A 570 -5.73 29.85 -4.31
N THR A 571 -6.50 29.63 -3.24
CA THR A 571 -6.68 30.63 -2.17
C THR A 571 -5.39 30.85 -1.39
N HIS A 572 -4.69 29.78 -0.98
CA HIS A 572 -3.38 29.91 -0.34
C HIS A 572 -2.36 30.67 -1.21
N LYS A 573 -2.34 30.42 -2.53
CA LYS A 573 -1.51 31.19 -3.46
C LYS A 573 -1.91 32.68 -3.48
N GLN A 574 -3.20 32.99 -3.58
CA GLN A 574 -3.68 34.38 -3.56
C GLN A 574 -3.36 35.09 -2.24
N ASP A 575 -3.44 34.41 -1.10
CA ASP A 575 -3.14 35.01 0.21
C ASP A 575 -1.65 35.21 0.43
N LEU A 576 -0.79 34.31 -0.09
CA LEU A 576 0.65 34.54 -0.19
C LEU A 576 0.98 35.74 -1.11
N GLU A 577 0.29 35.88 -2.26
CA GLU A 577 0.46 37.02 -3.17
C GLU A 577 0.02 38.35 -2.52
N LYS A 578 -1.12 38.38 -1.82
CA LYS A 578 -1.60 39.54 -1.03
C LYS A 578 -0.61 39.89 0.08
N LEU A 579 -0.13 38.91 0.83
CA LEU A 579 0.83 39.12 1.93
C LEU A 579 2.17 39.64 1.40
N GLN A 580 2.67 39.08 0.31
CA GLN A 580 3.89 39.54 -0.36
C GLN A 580 3.75 40.97 -0.91
N ALA A 581 2.59 41.31 -1.49
CA ALA A 581 2.27 42.68 -1.91
C ALA A 581 2.25 43.64 -0.70
N GLY A 582 1.61 43.27 0.40
CA GLY A 582 1.59 44.04 1.64
C GLY A 582 2.96 44.16 2.34
N TYR A 583 3.91 43.26 2.08
CA TYR A 583 5.32 43.45 2.48
C TYR A 583 6.03 44.44 1.54
N ARG A 584 5.86 44.34 0.21
CA ARG A 584 6.42 45.31 -0.75
C ARG A 584 5.94 46.74 -0.47
N GLU A 585 4.64 46.91 -0.22
CA GLU A 585 4.05 48.22 0.11
C GLU A 585 4.63 48.82 1.39
N ARG A 586 4.90 47.99 2.41
CA ARG A 586 5.57 48.42 3.65
C ARG A 586 7.04 48.79 3.42
N SER A 587 7.76 48.08 2.55
CA SER A 587 9.13 48.46 2.14
C SER A 587 9.13 49.83 1.47
N LEU A 588 8.29 50.01 0.44
CA LEU A 588 8.18 51.28 -0.30
C LEU A 588 7.82 52.47 0.60
N LYS A 589 6.94 52.29 1.59
CA LYS A 589 6.61 53.34 2.57
C LYS A 589 7.78 53.69 3.50
N LEU A 590 8.60 52.71 3.90
CA LEU A 590 9.81 52.95 4.69
C LEU A 590 10.89 53.64 3.84
N GLU A 591 11.06 53.22 2.59
CA GLU A 591 11.94 53.86 1.61
C GLU A 591 11.53 55.31 1.35
N GLU A 592 10.24 55.58 1.14
CA GLU A 592 9.66 56.92 1.01
C GLU A 592 9.95 57.82 2.22
N GLU A 593 9.76 57.35 3.45
CA GLU A 593 10.09 58.16 4.64
C GLU A 593 11.59 58.36 4.82
N LEU A 594 12.43 57.38 4.42
CA LEU A 594 13.89 57.54 4.40
C LEU A 594 14.32 58.58 3.35
N HIS A 595 13.67 58.61 2.19
CA HIS A 595 13.84 59.67 1.19
C HIS A 595 13.42 61.03 1.74
N LYS A 596 12.22 61.15 2.33
CA LYS A 596 11.77 62.40 2.97
C LYS A 596 12.70 62.86 4.10
N GLN A 597 13.32 61.95 4.85
CA GLN A 597 14.35 62.28 5.84
C GLN A 597 15.65 62.78 5.19
N ARG A 598 16.12 62.14 4.13
CA ARG A 598 17.28 62.60 3.34
C ARG A 598 17.03 63.98 2.75
N ASP A 599 15.86 64.21 2.15
CA ASP A 599 15.49 65.49 1.52
C ASP A 599 15.40 66.62 2.56
N ARG A 600 14.80 66.36 3.75
CA ARG A 600 14.83 67.30 4.89
C ARG A 600 16.25 67.59 5.36
N THR A 601 17.12 66.58 5.42
CA THR A 601 18.52 66.75 5.84
C THR A 601 19.32 67.56 4.82
N LEU A 602 19.14 67.29 3.53
CA LEU A 602 19.74 68.07 2.43
C LEU A 602 19.24 69.51 2.40
N ALA A 603 17.95 69.74 2.67
CA ALA A 603 17.39 71.10 2.78
C ALA A 603 17.98 71.87 3.98
N LEU A 604 18.11 71.22 5.15
CA LEU A 604 18.75 71.82 6.32
C LEU A 604 20.25 72.09 6.09
N LEU A 605 20.96 71.20 5.40
CA LEU A 605 22.35 71.43 4.98
C LEU A 605 22.43 72.62 4.01
N ALA A 606 21.57 72.69 3.00
CA ALA A 606 21.55 73.82 2.05
C ALA A 606 21.13 75.15 2.70
N GLU A 607 20.32 75.13 3.76
CA GLU A 607 20.01 76.30 4.58
C GLU A 607 21.23 76.71 5.41
N LYS A 608 21.95 75.76 6.00
CA LYS A 608 23.19 76.01 6.75
C LYS A 608 24.35 76.45 5.84
N ASP A 609 24.45 75.95 4.62
CA ASP A 609 25.40 76.44 3.62
C ASP A 609 25.07 77.88 3.20
N GLN A 610 23.78 78.22 3.01
CA GLN A 610 23.36 79.61 2.80
C GLN A 610 23.62 80.51 4.01
N GLU A 611 23.44 80.02 5.23
CA GLU A 611 23.78 80.76 6.44
C GLU A 611 25.30 80.94 6.57
N LEU A 612 26.09 79.90 6.29
CA LEU A 612 27.55 79.96 6.21
C LEU A 612 28.02 80.90 5.08
N ASP A 613 27.33 80.99 3.95
CA ASP A 613 27.67 81.92 2.87
C ASP A 613 27.19 83.36 3.15
N ARG A 614 26.12 83.55 3.93
CA ARG A 614 25.77 84.85 4.53
C ARG A 614 26.81 85.27 5.56
N LEU A 615 27.21 84.38 6.46
CA LEU A 615 28.26 84.63 7.45
C LEU A 615 29.63 84.84 6.78
N LYS A 616 29.96 84.08 5.72
CA LYS A 616 31.16 84.31 4.89
C LYS A 616 31.07 85.62 4.13
N SER A 617 29.91 86.07 3.62
CA SER A 617 29.81 87.36 2.90
C SER A 617 29.74 88.57 3.85
N ILE A 618 29.19 88.42 5.05
CA ILE A 618 29.31 89.39 6.16
C ILE A 618 30.76 89.43 6.65
N SER A 619 31.39 88.28 6.90
CA SER A 619 32.80 88.19 7.27
C SER A 619 33.71 88.68 6.14
N PHE A 620 33.38 88.44 4.87
CA PHE A 620 34.17 88.89 3.72
C PHE A 620 33.99 90.38 3.44
N SER A 621 32.82 90.96 3.72
CA SER A 621 32.68 92.43 3.71
C SER A 621 33.38 93.08 4.90
N TYR A 622 33.44 92.42 6.07
CA TYR A 622 34.29 92.83 7.19
C TYR A 622 35.79 92.66 6.89
N THR A 623 36.25 91.55 6.31
CA THR A 623 37.67 91.34 5.97
C THR A 623 38.10 92.05 4.69
N LEU A 624 37.20 92.41 3.78
CA LEU A 624 37.50 93.32 2.66
C LEU A 624 37.48 94.79 3.11
N SER A 625 36.81 95.10 4.22
CA SER A 625 37.02 96.35 4.98
C SER A 625 38.29 96.29 5.86
N GLY A 626 38.74 95.08 6.23
CA GLY A 626 39.85 94.84 7.17
C GLY A 626 41.23 94.62 6.52
N LEU A 627 41.31 94.01 5.33
CA LEU A 627 42.57 93.78 4.61
C LEU A 627 43.01 95.02 3.83
N LYS A 628 43.29 96.09 4.58
CA LYS A 628 44.14 97.20 4.16
C LYS A 628 45.49 97.22 4.88
N SER A 629 45.93 96.05 5.34
CA SER A 629 47.24 95.78 5.94
C SER A 629 47.71 94.35 5.62
N THR A 630 49.01 94.22 5.36
CA THR A 630 49.83 92.99 5.37
C THR A 630 49.27 91.76 4.64
N SER A 631 49.75 91.43 3.45
CA SER A 631 51.10 90.90 3.16
C SER A 631 51.24 89.41 3.51
N GLU A 632 51.36 88.64 2.42
CA GLU A 632 52.22 87.47 2.26
C GLU A 632 51.91 86.12 2.93
N ASN A 633 52.29 85.11 2.13
CA ASN A 633 52.46 83.70 2.43
C ASN A 633 51.18 82.87 2.66
N ASN A 634 50.85 81.91 1.78
CA ASN A 634 51.61 80.72 1.34
C ASN A 634 51.67 79.64 2.43
N ILE A 635 51.56 78.33 2.16
CA ILE A 635 51.02 77.51 1.05
C ILE A 635 51.18 76.04 1.54
N ILE A 636 50.76 75.01 0.77
CA ILE A 636 51.03 73.57 1.04
C ILE A 636 50.26 73.00 2.27
N LEU A 637 49.39 71.98 2.17
CA LEU A 637 49.44 70.63 1.57
C LEU A 637 50.11 69.57 2.47
N GLU A 638 49.42 68.42 2.62
CA GLU A 638 49.93 67.04 2.82
C GLU A 638 51.02 66.81 3.92
N ARG A 639 50.97 65.77 4.78
CA ARG A 639 50.90 64.35 4.41
C ARG A 639 50.91 63.41 5.65
N GLU A 640 50.40 62.20 5.43
CA GLU A 640 50.55 60.91 6.16
C GLU A 640 51.45 60.78 7.43
N VAL A 641 50.85 60.15 8.44
CA VAL A 641 51.37 59.00 9.23
C VAL A 641 52.82 59.05 9.77
N ALA A 642 52.94 59.23 11.10
CA ALA A 642 53.89 58.49 11.94
C ALA A 642 53.43 58.53 13.42
N ASP A 643 53.66 57.46 14.17
CA ASP A 643 53.29 57.38 15.59
C ASP A 643 54.09 58.35 16.46
N LYS A 644 53.38 59.04 17.37
CA LYS A 644 53.93 59.59 18.61
C LYS A 644 52.84 59.66 19.65
N GLU A 645 53.07 59.00 20.78
CA GLU A 645 52.27 59.21 21.99
C GLU A 645 52.48 60.66 22.45
N ILE A 646 51.42 61.47 22.37
CA ILE A 646 51.38 62.83 22.89
C ILE A 646 50.46 62.84 24.11
N SER A 647 50.94 63.46 25.18
CA SER A 647 50.24 63.58 26.47
C SER A 647 48.79 64.05 26.29
N ASP A 648 47.85 63.37 26.95
CA ASP A 648 46.40 63.67 26.94
C ASP A 648 46.02 64.96 27.71
N ASP A 649 46.96 65.90 27.78
CA ASP A 649 46.87 67.18 28.51
C ASP A 649 46.48 68.29 27.52
N SER A 650 47.08 68.30 26.32
CA SER A 650 46.75 69.26 25.26
C SER A 650 45.39 69.01 24.62
N THR A 651 44.91 67.78 24.61
CA THR A 651 43.52 67.43 24.24
C THR A 651 42.53 68.00 25.25
N GLN A 652 42.81 67.86 26.54
CA GLN A 652 41.97 68.39 27.62
C GLN A 652 41.97 69.93 27.64
N ASP A 653 43.12 70.59 27.41
CA ASP A 653 43.16 72.06 27.30
C ASP A 653 42.40 72.58 26.07
N ILE A 654 42.52 71.95 24.89
CA ILE A 654 41.75 72.34 23.70
C ILE A 654 40.23 72.15 23.93
N ILE A 655 39.83 71.06 24.58
CA ILE A 655 38.42 70.81 24.93
C ILE A 655 37.94 71.79 26.01
N ALA A 656 38.77 72.12 27.01
CA ALA A 656 38.45 73.08 28.05
C ALA A 656 38.44 74.53 27.55
N GLU A 657 39.22 74.88 26.54
CA GLU A 657 39.20 76.19 25.88
C GLU A 657 37.99 76.30 24.94
N ALA A 658 37.65 75.25 24.19
CA ALA A 658 36.39 75.16 23.46
C ALA A 658 35.16 75.29 24.38
N LEU A 659 35.17 74.62 25.55
CA LEU A 659 34.11 74.73 26.56
C LEU A 659 34.09 76.08 27.30
N LYS A 660 35.15 76.89 27.23
CA LYS A 660 35.17 78.29 27.71
C LYS A 660 34.70 79.28 26.64
N LEU A 661 34.89 78.96 25.35
CA LEU A 661 34.30 79.70 24.23
C LEU A 661 32.80 79.43 24.10
N ALA A 662 32.34 78.23 24.45
CA ALA A 662 30.93 77.85 24.60
C ALA A 662 30.29 78.55 25.82
N GLY A 663 29.97 79.83 25.65
CA GLY A 663 29.23 80.61 26.66
C GLY A 663 27.85 79.99 26.99
N PRO A 664 27.20 80.42 28.09
CA PRO A 664 26.02 79.75 28.69
C PRO A 664 24.73 79.75 27.85
N ASN A 665 24.79 80.14 26.57
CA ASN A 665 23.69 80.15 25.60
C ASN A 665 23.94 79.22 24.40
N GLU A 666 24.93 78.32 24.41
CA GLU A 666 25.09 77.33 23.34
C GLU A 666 23.97 76.26 23.35
N PRO A 667 23.18 76.12 22.27
CA PRO A 667 22.14 75.09 22.19
C PRO A 667 22.72 73.68 22.02
N THR A 668 24.00 73.55 21.64
CA THR A 668 24.68 72.28 21.35
C THR A 668 24.68 71.32 22.54
N LEU A 669 25.08 71.81 23.72
CA LEU A 669 25.15 71.02 24.95
C LEU A 669 23.75 70.61 25.44
N LEU A 670 22.77 71.50 25.28
CA LEU A 670 21.39 71.28 25.68
C LEU A 670 20.70 70.25 24.77
N LEU A 671 20.96 70.31 23.46
CA LEU A 671 20.51 69.29 22.48
C LEU A 671 21.15 67.91 22.76
N TYR A 672 22.43 67.86 23.12
CA TYR A 672 23.09 66.60 23.49
C TYR A 672 22.48 65.99 24.77
N ALA A 673 22.21 66.81 25.79
CA ALA A 673 21.51 66.38 27.01
C ALA A 673 20.09 65.90 26.71
N GLU A 674 19.35 66.58 25.82
CA GLU A 674 18.02 66.13 25.39
C GLU A 674 18.08 64.82 24.61
N GLN A 675 19.07 64.64 23.74
CA GLN A 675 19.28 63.40 22.98
C GLN A 675 19.66 62.22 23.89
N LEU A 676 20.44 62.46 24.95
CA LEU A 676 20.68 61.49 26.01
C LEU A 676 19.38 61.13 26.75
N ALA A 677 18.61 62.11 27.23
CA ALA A 677 17.35 61.85 27.93
C ALA A 677 16.34 61.06 27.07
N ARG A 678 16.24 61.38 25.77
CA ARG A 678 15.44 60.61 24.80
C ARG A 678 15.93 59.15 24.69
N LYS A 679 17.24 58.92 24.67
CA LYS A 679 17.84 57.57 24.65
C LYS A 679 17.67 56.82 25.97
N GLU A 680 17.70 57.49 27.13
CA GLU A 680 17.40 56.88 28.42
C GLU A 680 15.93 56.43 28.52
N VAL A 681 14.99 57.26 28.05
CA VAL A 681 13.56 56.90 27.97
C VAL A 681 13.33 55.72 27.02
N GLU A 682 14.04 55.66 25.89
CA GLU A 682 14.04 54.51 24.96
C GLU A 682 14.62 53.25 25.61
N ILE A 683 15.75 53.35 26.33
CA ILE A 683 16.32 52.23 27.08
C ILE A 683 15.37 51.75 28.20
N ILE A 684 14.66 52.67 28.87
CA ILE A 684 13.66 52.32 29.90
C ILE A 684 12.43 51.65 29.28
N SER A 685 11.95 52.11 28.12
CA SER A 685 10.82 51.49 27.43
C SER A 685 11.17 50.11 26.88
N LEU A 686 12.35 49.95 26.27
CA LEU A 686 12.88 48.66 25.82
C LEU A 686 13.12 47.70 27.00
N ARG A 687 13.64 48.18 28.15
CA ARG A 687 13.76 47.37 29.37
C ARG A 687 12.38 46.93 29.88
N LYS A 688 11.37 47.81 29.90
CA LYS A 688 9.99 47.46 30.29
C LYS A 688 9.36 46.45 29.31
N GLN A 689 9.62 46.58 28.01
CA GLN A 689 9.17 45.61 27.00
C GLN A 689 9.87 44.26 27.18
N LYS A 690 11.19 44.24 27.43
CA LYS A 690 11.95 43.02 27.74
C LYS A 690 11.36 42.29 28.95
N HIS A 691 11.12 42.98 30.08
CA HIS A 691 10.55 42.35 31.27
C HIS A 691 9.13 41.80 31.04
N ARG A 692 8.32 42.44 30.18
CA ARG A 692 7.02 41.91 29.76
C ARG A 692 7.20 40.62 28.96
N LEU A 693 8.04 40.62 27.93
CA LEU A 693 8.30 39.44 27.10
C LEU A 693 8.94 38.28 27.89
N GLU A 694 9.76 38.58 28.90
CA GLU A 694 10.29 37.56 29.83
C GLU A 694 9.19 37.00 30.74
N GLY A 695 8.26 37.84 31.22
CA GLY A 695 7.07 37.40 31.95
C GLY A 695 6.09 36.57 31.09
N ASP A 696 5.88 36.96 29.84
CA ASP A 696 5.07 36.22 28.86
C ASP A 696 5.73 34.88 28.52
N PHE A 697 7.06 34.85 28.38
CA PHE A 697 7.84 33.63 28.16
C PHE A 697 7.76 32.67 29.36
N HIS A 698 7.92 33.17 30.59
CA HIS A 698 7.76 32.33 31.79
C HIS A 698 6.34 31.78 31.90
N GLN A 699 5.30 32.61 31.71
CA GLN A 699 3.92 32.11 31.70
C GLN A 699 3.66 31.06 30.60
N LEU A 700 4.32 31.17 29.44
CA LEU A 700 4.20 30.19 28.35
C LEU A 700 4.98 28.90 28.68
N GLN A 701 6.14 29.02 29.34
CA GLN A 701 6.91 27.89 29.85
C GLN A 701 6.14 27.14 30.93
N ASP A 702 5.55 27.83 31.90
CA ASP A 702 4.73 27.24 32.97
C ASP A 702 3.50 26.51 32.40
N LYS A 703 2.83 27.11 31.40
CA LYS A 703 1.73 26.46 30.66
C LYS A 703 2.20 25.21 29.92
N PHE A 704 3.40 25.22 29.33
CA PHE A 704 3.97 24.06 28.63
C PHE A 704 4.41 22.95 29.59
N VAL A 705 4.86 23.29 30.80
CA VAL A 705 5.10 22.31 31.88
C VAL A 705 3.77 21.70 32.32
N ALA A 706 2.76 22.51 32.61
CA ALA A 706 1.45 22.03 33.06
C ALA A 706 0.74 21.14 32.03
N THR A 707 0.77 21.47 30.72
CA THR A 707 0.21 20.59 29.69
C THR A 707 1.03 19.32 29.50
N ARG A 708 2.36 19.39 29.65
CA ARG A 708 3.20 18.19 29.65
C ARG A 708 2.87 17.27 30.83
N GLU A 709 2.70 17.82 32.03
CA GLU A 709 2.32 17.05 33.23
C GLU A 709 0.96 16.38 33.04
N GLN A 710 -0.04 17.10 32.50
CA GLN A 710 -1.33 16.53 32.11
C GLN A 710 -1.19 15.36 31.11
N TYR A 711 -0.39 15.51 30.05
CA TYR A 711 -0.12 14.42 29.12
C TYR A 711 0.66 13.25 29.76
N GLU A 712 1.52 13.51 30.73
CA GLU A 712 2.27 12.46 31.45
C GLU A 712 1.36 11.68 32.41
N GLU A 713 0.40 12.35 33.06
CA GLU A 713 -0.69 11.73 33.83
C GLU A 713 -1.64 10.93 32.94
N GLU A 714 -2.14 11.49 31.83
CA GLU A 714 -2.97 10.79 30.84
C GLU A 714 -2.26 9.53 30.31
N LEU A 715 -0.98 9.65 29.93
CA LEU A 715 -0.17 8.51 29.50
C LEU A 715 0.05 7.49 30.61
N SER A 716 0.05 7.87 31.89
CA SER A 716 0.08 6.90 33.00
C SER A 716 -1.26 6.17 33.12
N VAL A 717 -2.38 6.90 33.08
CA VAL A 717 -3.74 6.33 33.14
C VAL A 717 -3.99 5.38 31.97
N LEU A 718 -3.60 5.74 30.74
CA LEU A 718 -3.71 4.85 29.58
C LEU A 718 -2.81 3.61 29.70
N LYS A 719 -1.59 3.73 30.26
CA LYS A 719 -0.72 2.56 30.52
C LYS A 719 -1.32 1.63 31.58
N ASP A 720 -1.94 2.16 32.63
CA ASP A 720 -2.60 1.36 33.66
C ASP A 720 -3.88 0.69 33.14
N GLN A 721 -4.64 1.37 32.27
CA GLN A 721 -5.78 0.78 31.56
C GLN A 721 -5.34 -0.33 30.59
N LEU A 722 -4.29 -0.12 29.80
CA LEU A 722 -3.72 -1.13 28.90
C LEU A 722 -3.24 -2.36 29.69
N GLN A 723 -2.41 -2.14 30.72
CA GLN A 723 -1.96 -3.22 31.59
C GLN A 723 -3.11 -3.94 32.30
N LYS A 724 -4.22 -3.26 32.62
CA LYS A 724 -5.42 -3.92 33.15
C LYS A 724 -6.04 -4.82 32.07
N SER A 725 -6.21 -4.30 30.85
CA SER A 725 -6.74 -5.07 29.71
C SER A 725 -5.87 -6.30 29.38
N ASP A 726 -4.54 -6.17 29.42
CA ASP A 726 -3.61 -7.28 29.22
C ASP A 726 -3.78 -8.37 30.30
N ARG A 727 -3.97 -7.97 31.57
CA ARG A 727 -4.22 -8.90 32.69
C ARG A 727 -5.59 -9.57 32.56
N ASP A 728 -6.62 -8.84 32.16
CA ASP A 728 -7.98 -9.37 32.00
C ASP A 728 -8.07 -10.32 30.79
N LEU A 729 -7.44 -10.00 29.65
CA LEU A 729 -7.27 -10.92 28.52
C LEU A 729 -6.46 -12.17 28.91
N SER A 730 -5.41 -12.02 29.71
CA SER A 730 -4.62 -13.16 30.24
C SER A 730 -5.43 -14.05 31.19
N ARG A 731 -6.43 -13.49 31.90
CA ARG A 731 -7.32 -14.24 32.81
C ARG A 731 -8.34 -15.09 32.06
N GLU A 732 -8.80 -14.66 30.88
CA GLU A 732 -9.75 -15.46 30.07
C GLU A 732 -9.13 -16.79 29.58
N GLY A 733 -7.81 -16.85 29.41
CA GLY A 733 -7.07 -18.09 29.13
C GLY A 733 -6.76 -18.96 30.35
N ALA A 734 -7.08 -18.54 31.59
CA ALA A 734 -6.67 -19.23 32.79
C ALA A 734 -7.56 -20.45 33.11
N ASN A 735 -6.94 -21.63 33.29
CA ASN A 735 -7.66 -22.85 33.66
C ASN A 735 -8.25 -22.73 35.09
N LEU A 736 -9.54 -22.42 35.18
CA LEU A 736 -10.27 -22.20 36.43
C LEU A 736 -10.27 -23.43 37.35
N GLU A 737 -10.28 -24.65 36.80
CA GLU A 737 -10.19 -25.88 37.61
C GLU A 737 -8.79 -26.04 38.23
N TYR A 738 -7.71 -25.64 37.54
CA TYR A 738 -6.38 -25.61 38.13
C TYR A 738 -6.27 -24.55 39.24
N LEU A 739 -6.81 -23.34 39.01
CA LEU A 739 -6.86 -22.28 40.02
C LEU A 739 -7.66 -22.71 41.26
N LYS A 740 -8.86 -23.28 41.07
CA LYS A 740 -9.70 -23.88 42.12
C LYS A 740 -8.95 -24.94 42.93
N ASN A 741 -8.19 -25.82 42.27
CA ASN A 741 -7.37 -26.83 42.94
C ASN A 741 -6.20 -26.23 43.75
N ILE A 742 -5.59 -25.12 43.30
CA ILE A 742 -4.55 -24.42 44.09
C ILE A 742 -5.17 -23.64 45.25
N ILE A 743 -6.30 -22.96 45.06
CA ILE A 743 -7.02 -22.26 46.14
C ILE A 743 -7.47 -23.28 47.21
N TYR A 744 -7.99 -24.43 46.80
CA TYR A 744 -8.31 -25.52 47.72
C TYR A 744 -7.07 -26.00 48.51
N LYS A 745 -5.92 -26.17 47.85
CA LYS A 745 -4.65 -26.49 48.53
C LYS A 745 -4.20 -25.36 49.48
N TYR A 746 -4.25 -24.11 49.08
CA TYR A 746 -3.88 -22.96 49.91
C TYR A 746 -4.73 -22.87 51.20
N LEU A 747 -6.03 -23.16 51.10
CA LEU A 747 -6.95 -23.19 52.23
C LEU A 747 -6.80 -24.42 53.14
N THR A 748 -6.39 -25.58 52.60
CA THR A 748 -6.27 -26.85 53.35
C THR A 748 -4.88 -27.15 53.88
N LEU A 749 -3.82 -26.62 53.26
CA LEU A 749 -2.45 -26.70 53.78
C LEU A 749 -2.35 -25.97 55.12
N GLN A 750 -1.60 -26.54 56.07
CA GLN A 750 -1.30 -25.93 57.37
C GLN A 750 0.11 -25.31 57.42
N ASP A 751 1.03 -25.78 56.57
CA ASP A 751 2.39 -25.26 56.46
C ASP A 751 2.42 -23.84 55.85
N PHE A 752 3.20 -22.95 56.48
CA PHE A 752 3.44 -21.59 56.03
C PHE A 752 4.18 -21.55 54.68
N PHE A 753 5.16 -22.42 54.46
CA PHE A 753 5.96 -22.39 53.23
C PHE A 753 5.16 -22.90 52.03
N GLY A 754 4.42 -24.01 52.19
CA GLY A 754 3.45 -24.50 51.21
C GLY A 754 2.33 -23.50 50.91
N ARG A 755 1.85 -22.75 51.91
CA ARG A 755 0.92 -21.61 51.69
C ARG A 755 1.57 -20.49 50.87
N GLN A 756 2.81 -20.10 51.19
CA GLN A 756 3.52 -19.05 50.44
C GLN A 756 3.76 -19.45 48.97
N GLN A 757 4.10 -20.71 48.71
CA GLN A 757 4.25 -21.24 47.35
C GLN A 757 2.91 -21.28 46.59
N THR A 758 1.86 -21.81 47.19
CA THR A 758 0.53 -21.88 46.55
C THR A 758 -0.09 -20.50 46.33
N LEU A 759 0.12 -19.54 47.25
CA LEU A 759 -0.22 -18.14 47.05
C LEU A 759 0.58 -17.51 45.89
N THR A 760 1.88 -17.79 45.80
CA THR A 760 2.71 -17.28 44.69
C THR A 760 2.19 -17.79 43.34
N ALA A 761 1.78 -19.06 43.27
CA ALA A 761 1.12 -19.63 42.09
C ALA A 761 -0.21 -18.93 41.77
N ILE A 762 -1.08 -18.70 42.77
CA ILE A 762 -2.35 -17.95 42.60
C ILE A 762 -2.09 -16.53 42.06
N LEU A 763 -1.13 -15.81 42.63
CA LEU A 763 -0.76 -14.45 42.22
C LEU A 763 -0.23 -14.41 40.77
N THR A 764 0.49 -15.45 40.32
CA THR A 764 0.93 -15.56 38.91
C THR A 764 -0.21 -15.92 37.97
N ILE A 765 -1.09 -16.85 38.33
CA ILE A 765 -2.20 -17.31 37.46
C ILE A 765 -3.28 -16.22 37.29
N LEU A 766 -3.47 -15.38 38.30
CA LEU A 766 -4.40 -14.25 38.25
C LEU A 766 -3.73 -12.94 37.79
N HIS A 767 -2.48 -12.98 37.34
CA HIS A 767 -1.71 -11.86 36.78
C HIS A 767 -1.81 -10.57 37.63
N PHE A 768 -1.52 -10.68 38.94
CA PHE A 768 -1.54 -9.55 39.86
C PHE A 768 -0.49 -8.48 39.50
N SER A 769 -0.88 -7.21 39.59
CA SER A 769 0.01 -6.05 39.48
C SER A 769 1.19 -6.16 40.46
N PRO A 770 2.39 -5.64 40.12
CA PRO A 770 3.49 -5.52 41.08
C PRO A 770 3.08 -4.83 42.38
N GLN A 771 2.18 -3.84 42.32
CA GLN A 771 1.66 -3.13 43.49
C GLN A 771 0.73 -4.03 44.33
N GLU A 772 -0.23 -4.71 43.70
CA GLU A 772 -1.15 -5.64 44.37
C GLU A 772 -0.40 -6.82 44.99
N LYS A 773 0.58 -7.38 44.27
CA LYS A 773 1.48 -8.43 44.76
C LYS A 773 2.25 -7.97 46.01
N GLN A 774 2.78 -6.75 46.01
CA GLN A 774 3.42 -6.18 47.21
C GLN A 774 2.43 -5.95 48.35
N ALA A 775 1.20 -5.50 48.08
CA ALA A 775 0.17 -5.32 49.10
C ALA A 775 -0.23 -6.66 49.75
N VAL A 776 -0.49 -7.70 48.96
CA VAL A 776 -0.79 -9.06 49.44
C VAL A 776 0.40 -9.64 50.21
N MET A 777 1.64 -9.49 49.72
CA MET A 777 2.83 -9.96 50.43
C MET A 777 3.12 -9.20 51.73
N LYS A 778 2.79 -7.91 51.82
CA LYS A 778 2.85 -7.14 53.09
C LYS A 778 1.80 -7.65 54.08
N LEU A 779 0.58 -7.94 53.62
CA LEU A 779 -0.51 -8.44 54.46
C LEU A 779 -0.26 -9.86 54.98
N GLN A 780 0.46 -10.73 54.25
CA GLN A 780 0.82 -12.08 54.70
C GLN A 780 1.61 -12.15 56.01
N GLY A 781 2.28 -11.06 56.43
CA GLY A 781 2.96 -10.98 57.72
C GLY A 781 1.99 -10.95 58.92
N SER A 782 0.75 -10.50 58.71
CA SER A 782 -0.34 -10.60 59.68
C SER A 782 -1.21 -11.78 59.31
N SER A 783 -1.44 -12.72 60.24
CA SER A 783 -2.34 -13.84 59.95
C SER A 783 -3.75 -13.32 59.64
N TRP A 784 -4.18 -13.45 58.38
CA TRP A 784 -5.54 -13.13 57.93
C TRP A 784 -6.60 -13.95 58.69
N TRP A 785 -6.18 -15.06 59.31
CA TRP A 785 -6.95 -15.90 60.22
C TRP A 785 -6.32 -15.85 61.62
N GLY A 786 -6.39 -14.67 62.25
CA GLY A 786 -5.89 -14.42 63.59
C GLY A 786 -6.74 -15.08 64.67
N SER A 787 -6.38 -16.31 65.05
CA SER A 787 -6.69 -16.93 66.35
C SER A 787 -8.15 -16.80 66.85
N GLY A 788 -9.12 -17.26 66.05
CA GLY A 788 -10.49 -17.51 66.52
C GLY A 788 -10.53 -18.74 67.44
N SER A 789 -10.20 -18.56 68.73
CA SER A 789 -10.18 -19.65 69.70
C SER A 789 -11.58 -19.98 70.22
N ARG A 790 -12.10 -21.15 69.85
CA ARG A 790 -12.98 -22.01 70.67
C ARG A 790 -13.00 -23.43 70.12
#